data_AF-A0A1M6TPZ1-F1
#
_entry.id   AF-A0A1M6TPZ1-F1
#
_cell.length_a   1.000
_cell.length_b   1.000
_cell.length_c   1.000
_cell.angle_alpha   90.00
_cell.angle_beta   90.00
_cell.angle_gamma   90.00
#
_symmetry.space_group_name_H-M   'P 1'
#
loop_
_entity.id
_entity.type
_entity.pdbx_description
1 polymer ?
#
loop_
_entity_poly.entity_id
_entity_poly.type
_entity_poly.pdbx_seq_one_letter_code
_entity_poly.pdbx_strand_id
1 'polypeptide(L)'
;MPNIDADIDNVRASRAGHTFHERWAARRALQLVFPNDNLFAIAVEGISSTETASPGARAEEIADLILYYGRGDNFQTCERLETVQFKYKLREEAVTAAYLKKTVEKFSDTILGYEKEFSAADVDNKVSFIFVTNSEFTDSLWDAIQSLIEGTTPLAPGSATQARNIKKWCADRGLSDASRLFSRIVFRAGEKSLAGQDNALRRTLTDWSAGADSEARLRLHGLQDLVLKKAGPSGQGKNLIRREDVLDALDCEPEDLFPADTRFIDVGAVVERAEISKVGDLVKASNLPVLVHAEGGVGKTVFIQSLAERMANEFEVVVFDCFGGGSYRSDNHSRHLPRIGLVQIVNELSSRTLCDPMLPGGDDNRKIIKAARRRLAQAAAAIRTQSKKLDLLIIVDAADNAQLEADYRHETAFPKLLLSAIDEDPIDGVMLLLTARTHRKDKVIGRATVNEIELGPFTDSEAREFLKDRKPSASGMEIATALARSGRNARVLDYLVQTWDTNVLGKTSATPITVREIIAQRCTKIVSDLHVAGWPDSEVTEFFVALSLLPPPIPLEELANALGWSAAQVNTAASDLAPMLEITSHGAIFRDEPTETYVRETYSDRPMAQSAIADRLLSSQATSTYAAEALPHF
;
A
#
# COMPACT_ATOMS: atom_id res chain seq x y z
N MET A 1 -42.38 30.96 -29.61
CA MET A 1 -41.45 30.32 -28.65
C MET A 1 -40.73 31.44 -27.92
N PRO A 2 -40.81 31.54 -26.59
CA PRO A 2 -40.07 32.56 -25.86
C PRO A 2 -38.57 32.26 -25.98
N ASN A 3 -37.80 33.30 -26.21
CA ASN A 3 -36.35 33.26 -26.31
C ASN A 3 -35.78 32.83 -24.95
N ILE A 4 -35.29 31.59 -24.82
CA ILE A 4 -34.73 31.02 -23.57
C ILE A 4 -33.41 31.70 -23.18
N ASP A 5 -32.94 32.69 -23.95
CA ASP A 5 -31.60 33.27 -23.83
C ASP A 5 -31.48 34.57 -23.00
N ALA A 6 -32.55 35.02 -22.31
CA ALA A 6 -32.59 36.39 -21.77
C ALA A 6 -32.72 36.57 -20.25
N ASP A 7 -32.80 35.54 -19.42
CA ASP A 7 -32.65 35.76 -17.97
C ASP A 7 -32.10 34.52 -17.27
N ILE A 8 -30.85 34.61 -16.82
CA ILE A 8 -30.25 33.60 -15.97
C ILE A 8 -30.90 33.73 -14.59
N ASP A 9 -31.69 32.73 -14.19
CA ASP A 9 -32.24 32.64 -12.84
C ASP A 9 -31.09 32.61 -11.82
N ASN A 10 -30.94 33.70 -11.05
CA ASN A 10 -29.88 33.89 -10.07
C ASN A 10 -29.83 32.76 -9.02
N VAL A 11 -30.99 32.17 -8.68
CA VAL A 11 -31.04 31.05 -7.73
C VAL A 11 -30.42 29.79 -8.35
N ARG A 12 -30.71 29.51 -9.63
CA ARG A 12 -30.11 28.38 -10.35
C ARG A 12 -28.62 28.58 -10.59
N ALA A 13 -28.19 29.80 -10.92
CA ALA A 13 -26.78 30.14 -11.08
C ALA A 13 -26.00 29.97 -9.77
N SER A 14 -26.57 30.41 -8.65
CA SER A 14 -25.98 30.22 -7.32
C SER A 14 -25.91 28.73 -6.95
N ARG A 15 -26.96 27.94 -7.17
CA ARG A 15 -26.94 26.49 -6.95
C ARG A 15 -25.86 25.78 -7.78
N ALA A 16 -25.74 26.13 -9.07
CA ALA A 16 -24.70 25.60 -9.93
C ALA A 16 -23.28 25.94 -9.42
N GLY A 17 -23.10 27.14 -8.86
CA GLY A 17 -21.87 27.54 -8.18
C GLY A 17 -21.56 26.65 -6.99
N HIS A 18 -22.49 26.46 -6.05
CA HIS A 18 -22.27 25.57 -4.90
C HIS A 18 -21.92 24.14 -5.33
N THR A 19 -22.65 23.57 -6.29
CA THR A 19 -22.33 22.22 -6.80
C THR A 19 -20.94 22.19 -7.45
N PHE A 20 -20.49 23.25 -8.13
CA PHE A 20 -19.13 23.34 -8.65
C PHE A 20 -18.09 23.28 -7.52
N HIS A 21 -18.32 23.98 -6.40
CA HIS A 21 -17.45 23.96 -5.22
C HIS A 21 -17.39 22.55 -4.63
N GLU A 22 -18.55 21.92 -4.42
CA GLU A 22 -18.68 20.57 -3.88
C GLU A 22 -17.92 19.53 -4.72
N ARG A 23 -18.02 19.59 -6.05
CA ARG A 23 -17.31 18.65 -6.93
C ARG A 23 -15.82 18.85 -6.94
N TRP A 24 -15.36 20.10 -6.87
CA TRP A 24 -13.93 20.38 -6.74
C TRP A 24 -13.41 19.89 -5.38
N ALA A 25 -14.15 20.18 -4.30
CA ALA A 25 -13.83 19.75 -2.94
C ALA A 25 -13.76 18.21 -2.83
N ALA A 26 -14.72 17.49 -3.40
CA ALA A 26 -14.72 16.02 -3.44
C ALA A 26 -13.46 15.48 -4.15
N ARG A 27 -13.08 16.06 -5.29
CA ARG A 27 -11.85 15.67 -6.00
C ARG A 27 -10.60 15.95 -5.16
N ARG A 28 -10.55 17.07 -4.44
CA ARG A 28 -9.43 17.40 -3.55
C ARG A 28 -9.40 16.46 -2.35
N ALA A 29 -10.55 16.09 -1.79
CA ALA A 29 -10.66 15.17 -0.65
C ALA A 29 -10.10 13.77 -0.94
N LEU A 30 -10.19 13.27 -2.19
CA LEU A 30 -9.56 11.99 -2.57
C LEU A 30 -8.06 11.95 -2.27
N GLN A 31 -7.38 13.09 -2.29
CA GLN A 31 -5.94 13.14 -2.01
C GLN A 31 -5.62 12.93 -0.53
N LEU A 32 -6.60 12.95 0.37
CA LEU A 32 -6.42 12.53 1.77
C LEU A 32 -6.18 11.02 1.91
N VAL A 33 -6.60 10.21 0.93
CA VAL A 33 -6.37 8.75 0.94
C VAL A 33 -4.88 8.43 0.83
N PHE A 34 -4.16 9.16 -0.04
CA PHE A 34 -2.70 9.10 -0.18
C PHE A 34 -2.14 10.53 -0.21
N PRO A 35 -1.87 11.15 0.96
CA PRO A 35 -1.57 12.58 1.08
C PRO A 35 -0.11 12.89 0.71
N ASN A 36 0.18 12.81 -0.59
CA ASN A 36 1.51 13.02 -1.17
C ASN A 36 2.08 14.43 -0.97
N ASP A 37 1.22 15.42 -0.72
CA ASP A 37 1.57 16.82 -0.46
C ASP A 37 1.44 17.20 1.02
N ASN A 38 1.38 16.21 1.92
CA ASN A 38 1.13 16.35 3.37
C ASN A 38 -0.23 16.99 3.70
N LEU A 39 -1.22 16.90 2.83
CA LEU A 39 -2.59 17.33 3.14
C LEU A 39 -3.12 16.51 4.33
N PHE A 40 -3.49 17.22 5.40
CA PHE A 40 -3.95 16.63 6.66
C PHE A 40 -5.47 16.65 6.80
N ALA A 41 -6.09 17.80 6.50
CA ALA A 41 -7.52 17.98 6.62
C ALA A 41 -8.04 19.08 5.68
N ILE A 42 -9.35 19.03 5.40
CA ILE A 42 -10.06 20.06 4.62
C ILE A 42 -11.24 20.57 5.47
N ALA A 43 -11.23 21.85 5.85
CA ALA A 43 -12.43 22.49 6.38
C ALA A 43 -13.31 22.98 5.22
N VAL A 44 -14.61 22.73 5.31
CA VAL A 44 -15.61 23.13 4.32
C VAL A 44 -16.46 24.27 4.87
N GLU A 45 -16.73 25.31 4.08
CA GLU A 45 -17.57 26.45 4.49
C GLU A 45 -17.11 27.09 5.83
N GLY A 46 -15.86 27.53 5.88
CA GLY A 46 -15.26 28.26 6.99
C GLY A 46 -13.97 27.63 7.56
N ILE A 47 -13.51 28.20 8.68
CA ILE A 47 -12.35 27.69 9.42
C ILE A 47 -12.68 26.39 10.16
N SER A 48 -11.64 25.65 10.51
CA SER A 48 -11.75 24.48 11.39
C SER A 48 -12.46 24.82 12.71
N SER A 49 -13.29 23.92 13.21
CA SER A 49 -13.87 24.00 14.55
C SER A 49 -12.83 23.92 15.68
N THR A 50 -11.59 23.50 15.37
CA THR A 50 -10.45 23.46 16.30
C THR A 50 -9.58 24.72 16.24
N GLU A 51 -9.93 25.69 15.38
CA GLU A 51 -9.21 26.94 15.28
C GLU A 51 -9.35 27.74 16.57
N THR A 52 -8.21 28.13 17.14
CA THR A 52 -8.13 28.88 18.39
C THR A 52 -7.97 30.37 18.14
N ALA A 53 -7.48 30.73 16.96
CA ALA A 53 -7.34 32.11 16.52
C ALA A 53 -8.69 32.68 16.07
N SER A 54 -8.85 34.00 16.21
CA SER A 54 -10.03 34.74 15.74
C SER A 54 -9.63 35.73 14.63
N PRO A 55 -9.30 35.24 13.41
CA PRO A 55 -8.89 36.11 12.32
C PRO A 55 -10.00 37.10 11.92
N GLY A 56 -11.26 36.78 12.25
CA GLY A 56 -12.42 37.66 12.23
C GLY A 56 -13.54 37.14 11.31
N ALA A 57 -14.76 37.63 11.52
CA ALA A 57 -15.97 37.15 10.84
C ALA A 57 -15.86 37.11 9.31
N ARG A 58 -15.12 38.05 8.70
CA ARG A 58 -14.87 38.00 7.26
C ARG A 58 -13.95 36.83 6.91
N ALA A 59 -12.83 36.62 7.60
CA ALA A 59 -11.94 35.46 7.37
C ALA A 59 -12.67 34.13 7.52
N GLU A 60 -13.63 34.05 8.44
CA GLU A 60 -14.51 32.90 8.61
C GLU A 60 -15.52 32.73 7.45
N GLU A 61 -16.09 33.83 6.94
CA GLU A 61 -16.98 33.86 5.74
C GLU A 61 -16.21 33.77 4.39
N ILE A 62 -14.87 33.67 4.41
CA ILE A 62 -14.02 33.73 3.22
C ILE A 62 -13.71 32.37 2.62
N ALA A 63 -13.63 31.35 3.47
CA ALA A 63 -13.11 30.07 3.06
C ALA A 63 -14.22 29.13 2.62
N ASP A 64 -14.49 29.11 1.32
CA ASP A 64 -15.30 28.01 0.76
C ASP A 64 -14.64 26.66 1.12
N LEU A 65 -13.29 26.61 1.10
CA LEU A 65 -12.49 25.55 1.72
C LEU A 65 -11.23 26.12 2.41
N ILE A 66 -10.76 25.46 3.47
CA ILE A 66 -9.40 25.61 4.00
C ILE A 66 -8.70 24.26 3.97
N LEU A 67 -7.51 24.21 3.38
CA LEU A 67 -6.66 23.04 3.33
C LEU A 67 -5.55 23.19 4.39
N TYR A 68 -5.46 22.22 5.29
CA TYR A 68 -4.43 22.17 6.32
C TYR A 68 -3.38 21.12 5.96
N TYR A 69 -2.11 21.48 6.06
CA TYR A 69 -0.99 20.59 5.75
C TYR A 69 -0.11 20.33 6.96
N GLY A 70 0.59 19.20 6.94
CA GLY A 70 1.46 18.73 8.02
C GLY A 70 0.69 17.83 8.98
N ARG A 71 0.61 18.22 10.25
CA ARG A 71 0.08 17.36 11.33
C ARG A 71 -1.07 17.97 12.13
N GLY A 72 -1.62 19.08 11.66
CA GLY A 72 -2.59 19.88 12.42
C GLY A 72 -3.68 20.46 11.55
N ASP A 73 -4.81 20.78 12.16
CA ASP A 73 -6.02 21.30 11.53
C ASP A 73 -6.42 22.70 12.03
N ASN A 74 -5.46 23.43 12.61
CA ASN A 74 -5.57 24.85 12.94
C ASN A 74 -4.26 25.58 12.66
N PHE A 75 -4.29 26.91 12.63
CA PHE A 75 -3.12 27.72 12.27
C PHE A 75 -1.90 27.46 13.17
N GLN A 76 -2.11 27.22 14.46
CA GLN A 76 -1.03 26.97 15.41
C GLN A 76 -0.27 25.68 15.09
N THR A 77 -1.01 24.60 14.77
CA THR A 77 -0.45 23.24 14.65
C THR A 77 -0.15 22.83 13.20
N CYS A 78 -0.79 23.43 12.21
CA CYS A 78 -0.50 23.15 10.81
C CYS A 78 0.85 23.74 10.38
N GLU A 79 1.48 23.12 9.39
CA GLU A 79 2.70 23.65 8.77
C GLU A 79 2.36 24.66 7.67
N ARG A 80 1.19 24.51 7.05
CA ARG A 80 0.69 25.41 6.00
C ARG A 80 -0.84 25.40 5.98
N LEU A 81 -1.41 26.55 5.67
CA LEU A 81 -2.85 26.80 5.58
C LEU A 81 -3.15 27.42 4.22
N GLU A 82 -3.95 26.75 3.40
CA GLU A 82 -4.40 27.28 2.11
C GLU A 82 -5.89 27.59 2.13
N THR A 83 -6.24 28.86 1.95
CA THR A 83 -7.63 29.28 1.81
C THR A 83 -8.04 29.26 0.34
N VAL A 84 -9.08 28.49 0.00
CA VAL A 84 -9.61 28.37 -1.35
C VAL A 84 -10.90 29.17 -1.46
N GLN A 85 -10.96 30.08 -2.44
CA GLN A 85 -12.16 30.79 -2.82
C GLN A 85 -12.53 30.44 -4.27
N PHE A 86 -13.75 29.96 -4.45
CA PHE A 86 -14.31 29.66 -5.74
C PHE A 86 -15.16 30.82 -6.26
N LYS A 87 -15.28 30.87 -7.58
CA LYS A 87 -16.28 31.68 -8.25
C LYS A 87 -16.70 31.04 -9.55
N TYR A 88 -18.00 30.92 -9.78
CA TYR A 88 -18.55 30.23 -10.94
C TYR A 88 -19.42 31.16 -11.79
N LYS A 89 -19.25 31.10 -13.11
CA LYS A 89 -20.13 31.76 -14.08
C LYS A 89 -20.72 30.72 -15.04
N LEU A 90 -22.02 30.83 -15.32
CA LEU A 90 -22.66 30.01 -16.36
C LEU A 90 -22.17 30.37 -17.77
N ARG A 91 -21.72 31.62 -17.99
CA ARG A 91 -21.07 32.07 -19.22
C ARG A 91 -19.59 32.27 -18.98
N GLU A 92 -18.78 31.51 -19.69
CA GLU A 92 -17.31 31.41 -19.56
C GLU A 92 -16.57 32.57 -20.25
N GLU A 93 -17.11 33.77 -20.14
CA GLU A 93 -16.48 34.98 -20.68
C GLU A 93 -15.26 35.38 -19.85
N ALA A 94 -14.21 35.85 -20.52
CA ALA A 94 -13.00 36.32 -19.87
C ALA A 94 -13.30 37.48 -18.90
N VAL A 95 -12.67 37.44 -17.73
CA VAL A 95 -12.92 38.39 -16.64
C VAL A 95 -11.74 39.34 -16.38
N THR A 96 -12.05 40.51 -15.82
CA THR A 96 -11.10 41.55 -15.42
C THR A 96 -10.96 41.63 -13.89
N ALA A 97 -10.05 42.46 -13.38
CA ALA A 97 -9.76 42.62 -11.96
C ALA A 97 -10.99 42.90 -11.09
N ALA A 98 -12.03 43.56 -11.63
CA ALA A 98 -13.27 43.80 -10.90
C ALA A 98 -13.93 42.50 -10.40
N TYR A 99 -13.71 41.39 -11.11
CA TYR A 99 -14.17 40.06 -10.71
C TYR A 99 -13.49 39.56 -9.43
N LEU A 100 -12.25 39.99 -9.17
CA LEU A 100 -11.46 39.60 -8.00
C LEU A 100 -11.64 40.54 -6.81
N LYS A 101 -12.27 41.70 -6.97
CA LYS A 101 -12.33 42.75 -5.93
C LYS A 101 -12.66 42.21 -4.54
N LYS A 102 -13.80 41.52 -4.40
CA LYS A 102 -14.24 40.97 -3.11
C LYS A 102 -13.23 39.95 -2.56
N THR A 103 -12.70 39.08 -3.42
CA THR A 103 -11.70 38.08 -3.03
C THR A 103 -10.39 38.71 -2.55
N VAL A 104 -9.92 39.76 -3.22
CA VAL A 104 -8.71 40.51 -2.81
C VAL A 104 -8.91 41.18 -1.46
N GLU A 105 -10.04 41.86 -1.27
CA GLU A 105 -10.39 42.48 0.01
C GLU A 105 -10.45 41.43 1.14
N LYS A 106 -11.06 40.29 0.83
CA LYS A 106 -11.18 39.13 1.71
C LYS A 106 -9.81 38.56 2.11
N PHE A 107 -8.97 38.18 1.15
CA PHE A 107 -7.65 37.60 1.46
C PHE A 107 -6.73 38.58 2.21
N SER A 108 -6.87 39.89 1.93
CA SER A 108 -6.17 40.93 2.70
C SER A 108 -6.60 40.91 4.17
N ASP A 109 -7.90 40.79 4.45
CA ASP A 109 -8.41 40.66 5.83
C ASP A 109 -7.90 39.40 6.51
N THR A 110 -7.78 38.26 5.80
CA THR A 110 -7.29 37.00 6.37
C THR A 110 -5.85 37.14 6.86
N ILE A 111 -4.96 37.72 6.05
CA ILE A 111 -3.56 37.98 6.46
C ILE A 111 -3.54 38.85 7.72
N LEU A 112 -4.20 40.02 7.67
CA LEU A 112 -4.25 40.97 8.77
C LEU A 112 -4.95 40.41 10.01
N GLY A 113 -5.87 39.46 9.82
CA GLY A 113 -6.59 38.76 10.86
C GLY A 113 -5.66 37.88 11.70
N TYR A 114 -4.91 37.00 11.05
CA TYR A 114 -3.93 36.15 11.74
C TYR A 114 -2.78 36.94 12.35
N GLU A 115 -2.39 38.08 11.76
CA GLU A 115 -1.34 38.96 12.32
C GLU A 115 -1.70 39.61 13.67
N LYS A 116 -2.98 39.56 14.09
CA LYS A 116 -3.37 40.03 15.43
C LYS A 116 -2.83 39.12 16.54
N GLU A 117 -2.60 37.85 16.23
CA GLU A 117 -2.24 36.82 17.20
C GLU A 117 -0.88 36.16 16.89
N PHE A 118 -0.45 36.19 15.62
CA PHE A 118 0.80 35.59 15.16
C PHE A 118 1.72 36.60 14.51
N SER A 119 3.02 36.28 14.43
CA SER A 119 3.98 37.17 13.78
C SER A 119 3.73 37.24 12.27
N ALA A 120 4.01 38.40 11.67
CA ALA A 120 3.89 38.58 10.22
C ALA A 120 4.72 37.54 9.43
N ALA A 121 5.88 37.14 9.95
CA ALA A 121 6.73 36.11 9.36
C ALA A 121 6.08 34.72 9.40
N ASP A 122 5.41 34.35 10.51
CA ASP A 122 4.71 33.07 10.61
C ASP A 122 3.50 33.02 9.67
N VAL A 123 2.73 34.11 9.61
CA VAL A 123 1.61 34.25 8.66
C VAL A 123 2.11 34.13 7.23
N ASP A 124 3.23 34.79 6.92
CA ASP A 124 3.84 34.78 5.59
C ASP A 124 4.36 33.41 5.16
N ASN A 125 4.82 32.60 6.11
CA ASN A 125 5.33 31.25 5.86
C ASN A 125 4.20 30.21 5.74
N LYS A 126 3.10 30.39 6.49
CA LYS A 126 2.02 29.40 6.57
C LYS A 126 0.85 29.68 5.64
N VAL A 127 0.45 30.95 5.46
CA VAL A 127 -0.78 31.30 4.74
C VAL A 127 -0.52 31.40 3.24
N SER A 128 -1.31 30.65 2.47
CA SER A 128 -1.43 30.85 1.03
C SER A 128 -2.89 30.75 0.59
N PHE A 129 -3.15 31.13 -0.66
CA PHE A 129 -4.49 31.27 -1.18
C PHE A 129 -4.62 30.61 -2.55
N ILE A 130 -5.81 30.09 -2.84
CA ILE A 130 -6.15 29.58 -4.16
C ILE A 130 -7.45 30.26 -4.61
N PHE A 131 -7.42 30.86 -5.80
CA PHE A 131 -8.64 31.35 -6.45
C PHE A 131 -8.99 30.45 -7.62
N VAL A 132 -10.19 29.86 -7.60
CA VAL A 132 -10.64 28.88 -8.58
C VAL A 132 -11.87 29.38 -9.32
N THR A 133 -11.83 29.39 -10.65
CA THR A 133 -12.97 29.83 -11.47
C THR A 133 -13.00 29.11 -12.80
N ASN A 134 -14.20 28.86 -13.33
CA ASN A 134 -14.36 28.30 -14.68
C ASN A 134 -14.24 29.36 -15.80
N SER A 135 -14.11 30.64 -15.44
CA SER A 135 -13.89 31.73 -16.40
C SER A 135 -12.41 31.99 -16.62
N GLU A 136 -12.03 32.28 -17.86
CA GLU A 136 -10.68 32.73 -18.20
C GLU A 136 -10.40 34.14 -17.69
N PHE A 137 -9.12 34.46 -17.48
CA PHE A 137 -8.70 35.84 -17.22
C PHE A 137 -8.30 36.50 -18.53
N THR A 138 -8.61 37.80 -18.67
CA THR A 138 -8.07 38.57 -19.80
C THR A 138 -6.54 38.66 -19.72
N ASP A 139 -5.85 38.73 -20.85
CA ASP A 139 -4.38 38.90 -20.89
C ASP A 139 -3.92 40.11 -20.07
N SER A 140 -4.68 41.20 -20.13
CA SER A 140 -4.41 42.42 -19.36
C SER A 140 -4.54 42.24 -17.83
N LEU A 141 -5.34 41.28 -17.37
CA LEU A 141 -5.41 40.91 -15.96
C LEU A 141 -4.20 40.05 -15.57
N TRP A 142 -3.80 39.09 -16.42
CA TRP A 142 -2.59 38.30 -16.18
C TRP A 142 -1.33 39.17 -16.10
N ASP A 143 -1.16 40.10 -17.03
CA ASP A 143 -0.07 41.08 -17.05
C ASP A 143 -0.08 41.99 -15.80
N ALA A 144 -1.28 42.41 -15.36
CA ALA A 144 -1.43 43.16 -14.11
C ALA A 144 -1.01 42.34 -12.88
N ILE A 145 -1.41 41.07 -12.79
CA ILE A 145 -1.05 40.15 -11.70
C ILE A 145 0.46 39.93 -11.68
N GLN A 146 1.06 39.62 -12.82
CA GLN A 146 2.50 39.39 -12.94
C GLN A 146 3.29 40.63 -12.49
N SER A 147 2.91 41.82 -12.98
CA SER A 147 3.56 43.07 -12.57
C SER A 147 3.42 43.34 -11.06
N LEU A 148 2.31 42.94 -10.42
CA LEU A 148 2.14 43.06 -8.97
C LEU A 148 3.07 42.14 -8.20
N ILE A 149 3.26 40.90 -8.67
CA ILE A 149 4.17 39.92 -8.06
C ILE A 149 5.62 40.40 -8.18
N GLU A 150 6.00 40.96 -9.33
CA GLU A 150 7.36 41.46 -9.60
C GLU A 150 7.64 42.83 -8.96
N GLY A 151 6.61 43.51 -8.42
CA GLY A 151 6.74 44.87 -7.88
C GLY A 151 6.90 45.95 -8.96
N THR A 152 6.58 45.65 -10.22
CA THR A 152 6.70 46.55 -11.37
C THR A 152 5.37 47.23 -11.69
N THR A 153 5.35 48.05 -12.75
CA THR A 153 4.13 48.68 -13.27
C THR A 153 3.92 48.23 -14.71
N PRO A 154 2.72 47.73 -15.07
CA PRO A 154 2.45 47.30 -16.44
C PRO A 154 2.61 48.45 -17.45
N LEU A 155 3.14 48.13 -18.63
CA LEU A 155 3.30 49.10 -19.73
C LEU A 155 1.96 49.42 -20.41
N ALA A 156 1.08 48.42 -20.55
CA ALA A 156 -0.20 48.58 -21.22
C ALA A 156 -1.21 49.34 -20.34
N PRO A 157 -1.93 50.35 -20.87
CA PRO A 157 -2.88 51.15 -20.08
C PRO A 157 -3.99 50.33 -19.39
N GLY A 158 -4.48 49.28 -20.07
CA GLY A 158 -5.50 48.37 -19.54
C GLY A 158 -5.01 47.58 -18.32
N SER A 159 -3.82 46.99 -18.42
CA SER A 159 -3.16 46.27 -17.32
C SER A 159 -2.80 47.21 -16.17
N ALA A 160 -2.27 48.40 -16.47
CA ALA A 160 -1.90 49.41 -15.46
C ALA A 160 -3.12 49.88 -14.64
N THR A 161 -4.28 50.02 -15.29
CA THR A 161 -5.54 50.36 -14.61
C THR A 161 -5.98 49.25 -13.67
N GLN A 162 -5.89 47.99 -14.11
CA GLN A 162 -6.24 46.84 -13.28
C GLN A 162 -5.30 46.67 -12.08
N ALA A 163 -3.99 46.77 -12.29
CA ALA A 163 -3.00 46.72 -11.21
C ALA A 163 -3.23 47.83 -10.16
N ARG A 164 -3.55 49.06 -10.62
CA ARG A 164 -3.87 50.19 -9.73
C ARG A 164 -5.12 49.92 -8.89
N ASN A 165 -6.17 49.37 -9.49
CA ASN A 165 -7.40 49.03 -8.79
C ASN A 165 -7.14 47.97 -7.71
N ILE A 166 -6.36 46.93 -8.04
CA ILE A 166 -5.97 45.89 -7.09
C ILE A 166 -5.17 46.47 -5.92
N LYS A 167 -4.12 47.27 -6.19
CA LYS A 167 -3.34 47.94 -5.14
C LYS A 167 -4.23 48.77 -4.22
N LYS A 168 -5.19 49.50 -4.80
CA LYS A 168 -6.16 50.27 -4.05
C LYS A 168 -7.01 49.38 -3.14
N TRP A 169 -7.55 48.26 -3.63
CA TRP A 169 -8.39 47.38 -2.81
C TRP A 169 -7.61 46.74 -1.66
N CYS A 170 -6.34 46.36 -1.86
CA CYS A 170 -5.48 45.90 -0.76
C CYS A 170 -5.29 47.01 0.30
N ALA A 171 -4.93 48.21 -0.15
CA ALA A 171 -4.68 49.35 0.72
C ALA A 171 -5.94 49.80 1.49
N ASP A 172 -7.11 49.74 0.86
CA ASP A 172 -8.41 50.04 1.49
C ASP A 172 -8.72 49.08 2.67
N ARG A 173 -8.04 47.92 2.76
CA ARG A 173 -8.11 46.97 3.90
C ARG A 173 -6.96 47.09 4.88
N GLY A 174 -5.96 47.92 4.61
CA GLY A 174 -4.77 48.07 5.43
C GLY A 174 -3.56 47.25 4.96
N LEU A 175 -3.65 46.55 3.82
CA LEU A 175 -2.52 45.83 3.24
C LEU A 175 -1.84 46.70 2.15
N SER A 176 -0.82 47.46 2.56
CA SER A 176 -0.13 48.42 1.70
C SER A 176 0.70 47.76 0.58
N ASP A 177 1.23 46.57 0.83
CA ASP A 177 2.02 45.82 -0.14
C ASP A 177 1.18 44.73 -0.82
N ALA A 178 0.69 45.03 -2.02
CA ALA A 178 -0.06 44.07 -2.82
C ALA A 178 0.79 42.89 -3.30
N SER A 179 2.12 43.06 -3.45
CA SER A 179 3.01 41.98 -3.89
C SER A 179 3.05 40.85 -2.84
N ARG A 180 3.01 41.21 -1.55
CA ARG A 180 2.91 40.27 -0.43
C ARG A 180 1.70 39.34 -0.55
N LEU A 181 0.54 39.87 -0.92
CA LEU A 181 -0.65 39.04 -1.15
C LEU A 181 -0.53 38.21 -2.43
N PHE A 182 -0.22 38.84 -3.56
CA PHE A 182 -0.29 38.19 -4.87
C PHE A 182 0.79 37.13 -5.09
N SER A 183 1.94 37.24 -4.43
CA SER A 183 2.97 36.19 -4.38
C SER A 183 2.51 34.91 -3.66
N ARG A 184 1.40 34.97 -2.92
CA ARG A 184 0.83 33.85 -2.15
C ARG A 184 -0.49 33.33 -2.72
N ILE A 185 -0.97 33.90 -3.84
CA ILE A 185 -2.19 33.42 -4.51
C ILE A 185 -1.83 32.57 -5.71
N VAL A 186 -2.37 31.35 -5.77
CA VAL A 186 -2.43 30.55 -6.99
C VAL A 186 -3.77 30.79 -7.68
N PHE A 187 -3.73 31.34 -8.90
CA PHE A 187 -4.93 31.55 -9.72
C PHE A 187 -5.14 30.36 -10.66
N ARG A 188 -6.27 29.66 -10.49
CA ARG A 188 -6.76 28.62 -11.40
C ARG A 188 -7.95 29.16 -12.19
N ALA A 189 -7.65 29.94 -13.22
CA ALA A 189 -8.62 30.44 -14.18
C ALA A 189 -8.84 29.42 -15.31
N GLY A 190 -10.03 29.42 -15.91
CA GLY A 190 -10.35 28.48 -17.00
C GLY A 190 -10.53 27.02 -16.55
N GLU A 191 -10.84 26.79 -15.27
CA GLU A 191 -11.13 25.43 -14.80
C GLU A 191 -12.34 24.83 -15.52
N LYS A 192 -12.36 23.50 -15.62
CA LYS A 192 -13.47 22.82 -16.29
C LYS A 192 -14.80 23.21 -15.65
N SER A 193 -15.84 23.40 -16.47
CA SER A 193 -17.21 23.65 -16.02
C SER A 193 -17.72 22.56 -15.07
N LEU A 194 -18.87 22.78 -14.42
CA LEU A 194 -19.49 21.81 -13.51
C LEU A 194 -19.58 20.40 -14.12
N ALA A 195 -20.10 20.28 -15.35
CA ALA A 195 -20.18 19.00 -16.05
C ALA A 195 -18.79 18.37 -16.30
N GLY A 196 -17.77 19.20 -16.52
CA GLY A 196 -16.39 18.74 -16.63
C GLY A 196 -15.80 18.26 -15.31
N GLN A 197 -16.11 18.91 -14.19
CA GLN A 197 -15.71 18.46 -12.85
C GLN A 197 -16.41 17.15 -12.46
N ASP A 198 -17.71 17.02 -12.72
CA ASP A 198 -18.48 15.79 -12.51
C ASP A 198 -17.87 14.61 -13.26
N ASN A 199 -17.59 14.80 -14.55
CA ASN A 199 -16.97 13.78 -15.38
C ASN A 199 -15.55 13.42 -14.90
N ALA A 200 -14.78 14.40 -14.45
CA ALA A 200 -13.44 14.15 -13.90
C ALA A 200 -13.51 13.31 -12.63
N LEU A 201 -14.37 13.68 -11.67
CA LEU A 201 -14.56 12.93 -10.42
C LEU A 201 -15.02 11.50 -10.68
N ARG A 202 -16.04 11.34 -11.55
CA ARG A 202 -16.55 10.02 -11.94
C ARG A 202 -15.46 9.16 -12.56
N ARG A 203 -14.64 9.73 -13.45
CA ARG A 203 -13.51 9.01 -14.06
C ARG A 203 -12.50 8.57 -13.02
N THR A 204 -12.07 9.48 -12.12
CA THR A 204 -11.13 9.14 -11.04
C THR A 204 -11.61 7.96 -10.21
N LEU A 205 -12.87 7.97 -9.73
CA LEU A 205 -13.40 6.88 -8.92
C LEU A 205 -13.63 5.57 -9.69
N THR A 206 -14.00 5.69 -10.97
CA THR A 206 -14.09 4.52 -11.87
C THR A 206 -12.71 3.90 -12.08
N ASP A 207 -11.68 4.74 -12.22
CA ASP A 207 -10.31 4.32 -12.44
C ASP A 207 -9.70 3.73 -11.16
N TRP A 208 -10.01 4.30 -9.99
CA TRP A 208 -9.57 3.77 -8.69
C TRP A 208 -10.26 2.45 -8.33
N SER A 209 -11.44 2.17 -8.90
CA SER A 209 -12.11 0.88 -8.76
C SER A 209 -11.69 -0.08 -9.88
N ALA A 210 -12.12 -1.35 -9.84
CA ALA A 210 -11.95 -2.30 -10.94
C ALA A 210 -12.76 -1.94 -12.22
N GLY A 211 -13.33 -0.75 -12.31
CA GLY A 211 -14.07 -0.24 -13.47
C GLY A 211 -15.41 0.41 -13.11
N ALA A 212 -16.27 0.57 -14.12
CA ALA A 212 -17.54 1.30 -13.98
C ALA A 212 -18.69 0.38 -13.52
N ASP A 213 -18.60 -0.14 -12.30
CA ASP A 213 -19.61 -1.00 -11.69
C ASP A 213 -20.52 -0.23 -10.70
N SER A 214 -21.34 -0.97 -9.95
CA SER A 214 -22.19 -0.41 -8.89
C SER A 214 -21.38 0.19 -7.75
N GLU A 215 -20.23 -0.39 -7.44
CA GLU A 215 -19.38 0.00 -6.32
C GLU A 215 -18.73 1.37 -6.59
N ALA A 216 -18.17 1.58 -7.79
CA ALA A 216 -17.66 2.88 -8.21
C ALA A 216 -18.74 4.00 -8.17
N ARG A 217 -20.01 3.66 -8.43
CA ARG A 217 -21.13 4.60 -8.31
C ARG A 217 -21.51 4.90 -6.87
N LEU A 218 -21.48 3.89 -5.98
CA LEU A 218 -21.72 4.08 -4.55
C LEU A 218 -20.64 4.97 -3.94
N ARG A 219 -19.37 4.71 -4.25
CA ARG A 219 -18.22 5.54 -3.85
C ARG A 219 -18.35 6.98 -4.32
N LEU A 220 -18.78 7.19 -5.57
CA LEU A 220 -19.04 8.53 -6.11
C LEU A 220 -20.11 9.26 -5.32
N HIS A 221 -21.22 8.59 -5.02
CA HIS A 221 -22.29 9.17 -4.24
C HIS A 221 -21.85 9.43 -2.79
N GLY A 222 -21.19 8.48 -2.14
CA GLY A 222 -20.71 8.59 -0.76
C GLY A 222 -19.79 9.80 -0.58
N LEU A 223 -18.84 9.98 -1.48
CA LEU A 223 -17.94 11.13 -1.43
C LEU A 223 -18.64 12.47 -1.70
N GLN A 224 -19.60 12.50 -2.64
CA GLN A 224 -20.41 13.70 -2.88
C GLN A 224 -21.28 14.06 -1.68
N ASP A 225 -21.89 13.05 -1.05
CA ASP A 225 -22.72 13.20 0.15
C ASP A 225 -21.90 13.64 1.37
N LEU A 226 -20.67 13.14 1.53
CA LEU A 226 -19.74 13.60 2.56
C LEU A 226 -19.52 15.12 2.47
N VAL A 227 -19.12 15.62 1.31
CA VAL A 227 -18.86 17.05 1.11
C VAL A 227 -20.14 17.86 1.31
N LEU A 228 -21.26 17.39 0.77
CA LEU A 228 -22.56 18.05 0.92
C LEU A 228 -22.97 18.18 2.40
N LYS A 229 -22.79 17.13 3.20
CA LYS A 229 -23.07 17.13 4.64
C LYS A 229 -22.17 18.08 5.41
N LYS A 230 -20.90 18.20 5.03
CA LYS A 230 -19.92 19.10 5.66
C LYS A 230 -20.17 20.57 5.30
N ALA A 231 -20.65 20.85 4.08
CA ALA A 231 -21.06 22.19 3.64
C ALA A 231 -22.45 22.60 4.19
N GLY A 232 -23.34 21.63 4.40
CA GLY A 232 -24.69 21.86 4.90
C GLY A 232 -24.75 22.10 6.42
N PRO A 233 -25.96 22.33 6.98
CA PRO A 233 -26.15 22.61 8.40
C PRO A 233 -25.59 21.53 9.35
N SER A 234 -25.56 20.27 8.92
CA SER A 234 -24.97 19.16 9.67
C SER A 234 -23.46 19.29 9.89
N GLY A 235 -22.78 20.06 9.06
CA GLY A 235 -21.36 20.35 9.15
C GLY A 235 -21.02 21.48 10.12
N GLN A 236 -22.01 22.20 10.68
CA GLN A 236 -21.74 23.26 11.64
C GLN A 236 -21.03 22.70 12.88
N GLY A 237 -19.79 23.14 13.12
CA GLY A 237 -18.92 22.60 14.17
C GLY A 237 -18.35 21.20 13.90
N LYS A 238 -18.57 20.66 12.69
CA LYS A 238 -18.10 19.35 12.20
C LYS A 238 -17.68 19.41 10.73
N ASN A 239 -17.12 20.53 10.31
CA ASN A 239 -16.87 20.85 8.90
C ASN A 239 -15.54 20.33 8.35
N LEU A 240 -14.74 19.65 9.18
CA LEU A 240 -13.49 19.03 8.78
C LEU A 240 -13.73 17.69 8.07
N ILE A 241 -13.07 17.49 6.94
CA ILE A 241 -12.89 16.21 6.27
C ILE A 241 -11.46 15.76 6.51
N ARG A 242 -11.30 14.58 7.09
CA ARG A 242 -10.02 13.89 7.28
C ARG A 242 -9.96 12.63 6.41
N ARG A 243 -8.79 11.98 6.38
CA ARG A 243 -8.58 10.72 5.67
C ARG A 243 -9.64 9.68 5.99
N GLU A 244 -9.94 9.47 7.28
CA GLU A 244 -10.95 8.48 7.70
C GLU A 244 -12.35 8.80 7.17
N ASP A 245 -12.78 10.07 7.19
CA ASP A 245 -14.07 10.46 6.61
C ASP A 245 -14.16 10.10 5.12
N VAL A 246 -13.04 10.23 4.38
CA VAL A 246 -12.97 9.90 2.95
C VAL A 246 -12.98 8.39 2.74
N LEU A 247 -12.23 7.63 3.55
CA LEU A 247 -12.20 6.17 3.51
C LEU A 247 -13.58 5.57 3.81
N ASP A 248 -14.24 6.04 4.86
CA ASP A 248 -15.63 5.67 5.19
C ASP A 248 -16.58 5.96 4.01
N ALA A 249 -16.44 7.13 3.37
CA ALA A 249 -17.25 7.50 2.22
C ALA A 249 -16.98 6.66 0.97
N LEU A 250 -15.83 5.97 0.92
CA LEU A 250 -15.44 5.04 -0.14
C LEU A 250 -15.73 3.58 0.19
N ASP A 251 -16.32 3.29 1.36
CA ASP A 251 -16.60 1.94 1.87
C ASP A 251 -15.31 1.10 1.87
N CYS A 252 -14.27 1.64 2.51
CA CYS A 252 -12.92 1.08 2.54
C CYS A 252 -12.29 1.40 3.89
N GLU A 253 -11.75 0.40 4.58
CA GLU A 253 -10.94 0.60 5.77
C GLU A 253 -9.46 0.86 5.36
N PRO A 254 -8.65 1.50 6.23
CA PRO A 254 -7.22 1.71 5.97
C PRO A 254 -6.45 0.43 5.61
N GLU A 255 -6.79 -0.67 6.27
CA GLU A 255 -6.19 -2.00 6.11
C GLU A 255 -6.52 -2.61 4.73
N ASP A 256 -7.69 -2.30 4.17
CA ASP A 256 -8.09 -2.82 2.85
C ASP A 256 -7.25 -2.24 1.70
N LEU A 257 -6.59 -1.10 1.93
CA LEU A 257 -5.63 -0.54 0.97
C LEU A 257 -4.34 -1.37 0.89
N PHE A 258 -4.01 -2.08 1.96
CA PHE A 258 -2.79 -2.90 2.09
C PHE A 258 -3.15 -4.28 2.66
N PRO A 259 -3.92 -5.10 1.92
CA PRO A 259 -4.53 -6.31 2.46
C PRO A 259 -3.52 -7.45 2.70
N ALA A 260 -2.26 -7.32 2.27
CA ALA A 260 -1.28 -8.40 2.33
C ALA A 260 0.14 -7.89 2.58
N ASP A 261 0.37 -7.39 3.80
CA ASP A 261 1.72 -7.00 4.24
C ASP A 261 2.73 -8.14 4.15
N THR A 262 3.97 -7.77 3.85
CA THR A 262 5.10 -8.69 3.73
C THR A 262 5.54 -9.21 5.11
N ARG A 263 5.84 -10.51 5.23
CA ARG A 263 6.24 -11.16 6.49
C ARG A 263 7.56 -11.93 6.35
N PHE A 264 8.64 -11.21 6.02
CA PHE A 264 9.98 -11.79 5.98
C PHE A 264 10.61 -11.90 7.38
N ILE A 265 11.37 -12.97 7.59
CA ILE A 265 12.03 -13.29 8.85
C ILE A 265 13.51 -12.91 8.75
N ASP A 266 14.07 -12.36 9.83
CA ASP A 266 15.50 -12.09 9.93
C ASP A 266 16.31 -13.40 9.98
N VAL A 267 17.27 -13.52 9.05
CA VAL A 267 18.16 -14.68 8.90
C VAL A 267 19.60 -14.39 9.36
N GLY A 268 19.86 -13.21 9.91
CA GLY A 268 21.18 -12.76 10.34
C GLY A 268 22.11 -12.49 9.14
N ALA A 269 23.40 -12.81 9.28
CA ALA A 269 24.41 -12.50 8.28
C ALA A 269 24.14 -13.21 6.94
N VAL A 270 23.84 -12.44 5.90
CA VAL A 270 23.56 -12.93 4.55
C VAL A 270 24.86 -13.10 3.76
N VAL A 271 25.00 -14.22 3.05
CA VAL A 271 26.09 -14.46 2.11
C VAL A 271 25.66 -14.03 0.72
N GLU A 272 26.43 -13.13 0.10
CA GLU A 272 26.13 -12.66 -1.25
C GLU A 272 26.32 -13.79 -2.27
N ARG A 273 25.31 -13.98 -3.12
CA ARG A 273 25.30 -15.07 -4.09
C ARG A 273 25.79 -14.61 -5.46
N ALA A 274 26.64 -15.39 -6.09
CA ALA A 274 27.15 -15.11 -7.43
C ALA A 274 26.02 -15.00 -8.48
N GLU A 275 24.92 -15.74 -8.28
CA GLU A 275 23.76 -15.70 -9.16
C GLU A 275 23.01 -14.35 -9.15
N ILE A 276 23.22 -13.47 -8.15
CA ILE A 276 22.55 -12.16 -8.08
C ILE A 276 22.89 -11.32 -9.31
N SER A 277 24.17 -11.29 -9.72
CA SER A 277 24.59 -10.56 -10.93
C SER A 277 23.95 -11.15 -12.18
N LYS A 278 23.94 -12.48 -12.30
CA LYS A 278 23.34 -13.17 -13.44
C LYS A 278 21.86 -12.87 -13.59
N VAL A 279 21.10 -12.91 -12.49
CA VAL A 279 19.66 -12.61 -12.50
C VAL A 279 19.43 -11.13 -12.77
N GLY A 280 20.19 -10.23 -12.14
CA GLY A 280 20.08 -8.78 -12.37
C GLY A 280 20.39 -8.39 -13.82
N ASP A 281 21.43 -8.98 -14.42
CA ASP A 281 21.78 -8.73 -15.82
C ASP A 281 20.69 -9.25 -16.78
N LEU A 282 20.09 -10.41 -16.46
CA LEU A 282 18.98 -10.94 -17.25
C LEU A 282 17.75 -10.04 -17.18
N VAL A 283 17.41 -9.55 -15.98
CA VAL A 283 16.32 -8.58 -15.77
C VAL A 283 16.57 -7.29 -16.55
N LYS A 284 17.83 -6.86 -16.72
CA LYS A 284 18.17 -5.67 -17.52
C LYS A 284 18.16 -5.91 -19.02
N ALA A 285 18.53 -7.12 -19.46
CA ALA A 285 18.76 -7.42 -20.86
C ALA A 285 17.54 -8.00 -21.60
N SER A 286 16.55 -8.53 -20.89
CA SER A 286 15.42 -9.23 -21.48
C SER A 286 14.09 -8.58 -21.13
N ASN A 287 13.19 -8.51 -22.12
CA ASN A 287 11.80 -8.08 -21.92
C ASN A 287 10.88 -9.23 -21.47
N LEU A 288 11.40 -10.46 -21.38
CA LEU A 288 10.63 -11.61 -20.90
C LEU A 288 10.66 -11.67 -19.37
N PRO A 289 9.54 -12.07 -18.72
CA PRO A 289 9.53 -12.35 -17.30
C PRO A 289 10.59 -13.38 -16.90
N VAL A 290 11.14 -13.23 -15.69
CA VAL A 290 12.15 -14.13 -15.14
C VAL A 290 11.52 -15.02 -14.08
N LEU A 291 11.68 -16.33 -14.20
CA LEU A 291 11.31 -17.29 -13.16
C LEU A 291 12.58 -17.86 -12.51
N VAL A 292 12.78 -17.55 -11.24
CA VAL A 292 13.84 -18.17 -10.43
C VAL A 292 13.26 -19.39 -9.70
N HIS A 293 13.82 -20.58 -9.93
CA HIS A 293 13.35 -21.80 -9.28
C HIS A 293 14.45 -22.54 -8.53
N ALA A 294 14.09 -23.16 -7.40
CA ALA A 294 15.01 -23.95 -6.59
C ALA A 294 14.28 -24.95 -5.70
N GLU A 295 14.99 -25.96 -5.21
CA GLU A 295 14.49 -26.83 -4.14
C GLU A 295 14.29 -26.08 -2.80
N GLY A 296 13.72 -26.78 -1.81
CA GLY A 296 13.53 -26.26 -0.46
C GLY A 296 14.87 -26.02 0.26
N GLY A 297 14.93 -24.95 1.08
CA GLY A 297 16.10 -24.64 1.91
C GLY A 297 17.32 -24.06 1.20
N VAL A 298 17.28 -23.89 -0.13
CA VAL A 298 18.36 -23.25 -0.92
C VAL A 298 18.51 -21.75 -0.62
N GLY A 299 17.46 -21.10 -0.11
CA GLY A 299 17.48 -19.68 0.29
C GLY A 299 16.88 -18.71 -0.74
N LYS A 300 15.84 -19.11 -1.48
CA LYS A 300 15.17 -18.26 -2.48
C LYS A 300 14.70 -16.91 -1.92
N THR A 301 13.98 -16.91 -0.80
CA THR A 301 13.48 -15.67 -0.18
C THR A 301 14.61 -14.74 0.26
N VAL A 302 15.71 -15.27 0.80
CA VAL A 302 16.91 -14.50 1.16
C VAL A 302 17.58 -13.94 -0.11
N PHE A 303 17.70 -14.76 -1.15
CA PHE A 303 18.23 -14.35 -2.44
C PHE A 303 17.43 -13.20 -3.06
N ILE A 304 16.10 -13.25 -2.96
CA ILE A 304 15.21 -12.20 -3.47
C ILE A 304 15.36 -10.89 -2.71
N GLN A 305 15.50 -10.94 -1.38
CA GLN A 305 15.76 -9.73 -0.59
C GLN A 305 17.09 -9.09 -0.99
N SER A 306 18.17 -9.87 -1.10
CA SER A 306 19.47 -9.34 -1.55
C SER A 306 19.43 -8.82 -2.99
N LEU A 307 18.70 -9.49 -3.89
CA LEU A 307 18.50 -9.02 -5.26
C LEU A 307 17.73 -7.69 -5.28
N ALA A 308 16.65 -7.59 -4.50
CA ALA A 308 15.84 -6.38 -4.40
C ALA A 308 16.65 -5.20 -3.90
N GLU A 309 17.44 -5.38 -2.83
CA GLU A 309 18.35 -4.36 -2.30
C GLU A 309 19.38 -3.91 -3.35
N ARG A 310 20.00 -4.85 -4.06
CA ARG A 310 20.98 -4.52 -5.10
C ARG A 310 20.35 -3.79 -6.28
N MET A 311 19.14 -4.18 -6.65
CA MET A 311 18.42 -3.58 -7.77
C MET A 311 17.77 -2.24 -7.42
N ALA A 312 17.51 -1.93 -6.15
CA ALA A 312 16.85 -0.69 -5.72
C ALA A 312 17.60 0.60 -6.12
N ASN A 313 18.90 0.51 -6.38
CA ASN A 313 19.71 1.62 -6.89
C ASN A 313 19.41 1.97 -8.36
N GLU A 314 19.01 0.97 -9.15
CA GLU A 314 18.79 1.10 -10.59
C GLU A 314 17.32 0.98 -10.97
N PHE A 315 16.49 0.32 -10.17
CA PHE A 315 15.08 0.06 -10.40
C PHE A 315 14.23 0.56 -9.24
N GLU A 316 12.97 0.83 -9.53
CA GLU A 316 11.95 0.86 -8.49
C GLU A 316 11.54 -0.58 -8.20
N VAL A 317 11.67 -1.05 -6.97
CA VAL A 317 11.43 -2.46 -6.64
C VAL A 317 10.25 -2.59 -5.68
N VAL A 318 9.34 -3.50 -6.00
CA VAL A 318 8.25 -3.94 -5.12
C VAL A 318 8.33 -5.46 -4.99
N VAL A 319 8.28 -5.95 -3.75
CA VAL A 319 8.36 -7.38 -3.45
C VAL A 319 7.07 -7.82 -2.77
N PHE A 320 6.38 -8.78 -3.37
CA PHE A 320 5.19 -9.40 -2.80
C PHE A 320 5.50 -10.81 -2.31
N ASP A 321 5.23 -11.05 -1.03
CA ASP A 321 5.39 -12.34 -0.36
C ASP A 321 4.09 -13.16 -0.42
N CYS A 322 4.07 -14.19 -1.29
CA CYS A 322 2.94 -15.10 -1.39
C CYS A 322 2.86 -16.10 -0.23
N PHE A 323 3.93 -16.34 0.53
CA PHE A 323 3.90 -17.27 1.66
C PHE A 323 3.34 -16.57 2.91
N GLY A 324 3.80 -15.35 3.21
CA GLY A 324 3.22 -14.50 4.25
C GLY A 324 3.19 -15.16 5.63
N GLY A 325 4.22 -15.92 6.00
CA GLY A 325 4.25 -16.70 7.24
C GLY A 325 3.14 -17.76 7.33
N GLY A 326 2.76 -18.37 6.21
CA GLY A 326 1.66 -19.34 6.16
C GLY A 326 0.26 -18.73 6.03
N SER A 327 0.13 -17.39 6.13
CA SER A 327 -1.19 -16.72 6.02
C SER A 327 -1.86 -16.86 4.66
N TYR A 328 -1.13 -17.31 3.63
CA TYR A 328 -1.70 -17.61 2.32
C TYR A 328 -2.85 -18.62 2.37
N ARG A 329 -2.93 -19.46 3.41
CA ARG A 329 -4.01 -20.43 3.64
C ARG A 329 -5.24 -19.89 4.36
N SER A 330 -5.16 -18.70 4.94
CA SER A 330 -6.31 -18.09 5.62
C SER A 330 -7.24 -17.48 4.58
N ASP A 331 -8.54 -17.69 4.76
CA ASP A 331 -9.59 -17.07 3.94
C ASP A 331 -9.54 -15.55 4.06
N ASN A 332 -9.25 -15.03 5.25
CA ASN A 332 -9.16 -13.59 5.50
C ASN A 332 -8.03 -12.91 4.72
N HIS A 333 -6.94 -13.62 4.43
CA HIS A 333 -5.82 -13.06 3.69
C HIS A 333 -5.90 -13.41 2.20
N SER A 334 -6.21 -14.66 1.84
CA SER A 334 -6.39 -15.12 0.45
C SER A 334 -5.37 -14.53 -0.53
N ARG A 335 -4.08 -14.59 -0.17
CA ARG A 335 -2.98 -13.87 -0.87
C ARG A 335 -2.84 -14.23 -2.35
N HIS A 336 -3.42 -15.35 -2.77
CA HIS A 336 -3.46 -15.78 -4.16
C HIS A 336 -4.47 -15.00 -5.01
N LEU A 337 -5.45 -14.30 -4.44
CA LEU A 337 -6.48 -13.60 -5.20
C LEU A 337 -5.97 -12.29 -5.82
N PRO A 338 -6.39 -11.93 -7.05
CA PRO A 338 -6.02 -10.66 -7.68
C PRO A 338 -6.42 -9.42 -6.88
N ARG A 339 -7.60 -9.44 -6.23
CA ARG A 339 -8.09 -8.34 -5.39
C ARG A 339 -7.26 -8.09 -4.13
N ILE A 340 -6.37 -9.03 -3.77
CA ILE A 340 -5.46 -8.90 -2.64
C ILE A 340 -4.07 -8.55 -3.16
N GLY A 341 -3.45 -9.46 -3.92
CA GLY A 341 -2.06 -9.33 -4.33
C GLY A 341 -1.78 -8.10 -5.21
N LEU A 342 -2.68 -7.79 -6.15
CA LEU A 342 -2.47 -6.63 -7.03
C LEU A 342 -2.81 -5.30 -6.35
N VAL A 343 -3.80 -5.30 -5.44
CA VAL A 343 -4.12 -4.11 -4.65
C VAL A 343 -2.93 -3.74 -3.77
N GLN A 344 -2.33 -4.70 -3.07
CA GLN A 344 -1.09 -4.51 -2.31
C GLN A 344 0.02 -3.88 -3.17
N ILE A 345 0.38 -4.55 -4.28
CA ILE A 345 1.48 -4.12 -5.15
C ILE A 345 1.25 -2.71 -5.70
N VAL A 346 0.02 -2.42 -6.16
CA VAL A 346 -0.33 -1.13 -6.74
C VAL A 346 -0.34 -0.02 -5.70
N ASN A 347 -0.93 -0.25 -4.53
CA ASN A 347 -1.02 0.78 -3.50
C ASN A 347 0.33 1.06 -2.84
N GLU A 348 1.25 0.08 -2.81
CA GLU A 348 2.65 0.32 -2.45
C GLU A 348 3.37 1.24 -3.45
N LEU A 349 3.04 1.16 -4.74
CA LEU A 349 3.54 2.12 -5.74
C LEU A 349 2.85 3.49 -5.64
N SER A 350 1.55 3.49 -5.32
CA SER A 350 0.77 4.72 -5.18
C SER A 350 1.22 5.55 -3.98
N SER A 351 1.55 4.92 -2.85
CA SER A 351 2.10 5.58 -1.66
C SER A 351 3.47 6.23 -1.91
N ARG A 352 4.19 5.76 -2.95
CA ARG A 352 5.44 6.34 -3.46
C ARG A 352 5.21 7.37 -4.57
N THR A 353 3.96 7.78 -4.79
CA THR A 353 3.52 8.78 -5.78
C THR A 353 3.74 8.40 -7.24
N LEU A 354 3.83 7.09 -7.55
CA LEU A 354 4.16 6.62 -8.90
C LEU A 354 2.92 6.34 -9.76
N CYS A 355 1.80 6.03 -9.15
CA CYS A 355 0.54 5.76 -9.86
C CYS A 355 -0.68 6.14 -9.02
N ASP A 356 -1.85 6.15 -9.68
CA ASP A 356 -3.12 6.26 -8.97
C ASP A 356 -3.37 4.98 -8.13
N PRO A 357 -4.04 5.09 -6.98
CA PRO A 357 -4.34 3.93 -6.16
C PRO A 357 -5.39 3.01 -6.82
N MET A 358 -5.49 1.82 -6.27
CA MET A 358 -6.51 0.84 -6.56
C MET A 358 -7.24 0.50 -5.25
N LEU A 359 -8.52 0.86 -5.19
CA LEU A 359 -9.38 0.52 -4.08
C LEU A 359 -9.73 -0.98 -4.12
N PRO A 360 -9.91 -1.61 -2.95
CA PRO A 360 -10.44 -2.98 -2.88
C PRO A 360 -11.80 -3.08 -3.58
N GLY A 361 -12.19 -4.30 -3.95
CA GLY A 361 -13.52 -4.58 -4.48
C GLY A 361 -13.55 -5.18 -5.89
N GLY A 362 -14.74 -5.66 -6.25
CA GLY A 362 -15.01 -6.45 -7.44
C GLY A 362 -14.45 -7.89 -7.39
N ASP A 363 -15.18 -8.82 -8.00
CA ASP A 363 -14.77 -10.24 -8.13
C ASP A 363 -14.34 -10.61 -9.55
N ASP A 364 -14.32 -9.63 -10.46
CA ASP A 364 -13.92 -9.85 -11.85
C ASP A 364 -12.41 -9.73 -12.02
N ASN A 365 -11.75 -10.89 -11.95
CA ASN A 365 -10.30 -11.02 -12.13
C ASN A 365 -9.78 -10.30 -13.39
N ARG A 366 -10.53 -10.27 -14.50
CA ARG A 366 -10.08 -9.62 -15.74
C ARG A 366 -10.04 -8.11 -15.59
N LYS A 367 -11.04 -7.55 -14.93
CA LYS A 367 -11.12 -6.12 -14.64
C LYS A 367 -10.02 -5.67 -13.69
N ILE A 368 -9.78 -6.42 -12.62
CA ILE A 368 -8.73 -6.16 -11.65
C ILE A 368 -7.35 -6.19 -12.32
N ILE A 369 -7.04 -7.25 -13.09
CA ILE A 369 -5.77 -7.35 -13.84
C ILE A 369 -5.62 -6.17 -14.79
N LYS A 370 -6.68 -5.79 -15.51
CA LYS A 370 -6.64 -4.65 -16.44
C LYS A 370 -6.40 -3.33 -15.72
N ALA A 371 -7.01 -3.12 -14.55
CA ALA A 371 -6.78 -1.94 -13.72
C ALA A 371 -5.32 -1.91 -13.23
N ALA A 372 -4.83 -3.00 -12.66
CA ALA A 372 -3.46 -3.13 -12.19
C ALA A 372 -2.44 -2.84 -13.30
N ARG A 373 -2.59 -3.44 -14.48
CA ARG A 373 -1.72 -3.17 -15.65
C ARG A 373 -1.63 -1.69 -16.01
N ARG A 374 -2.75 -0.95 -15.95
CA ARG A 374 -2.75 0.50 -16.18
C ARG A 374 -1.94 1.24 -15.12
N ARG A 375 -2.02 0.82 -13.85
CA ARG A 375 -1.25 1.41 -12.75
C ARG A 375 0.24 1.12 -12.85
N LEU A 376 0.60 -0.09 -13.25
CA LEU A 376 2.00 -0.45 -13.52
C LEU A 376 2.58 0.40 -14.67
N ALA A 377 1.81 0.62 -15.73
CA ALA A 377 2.21 1.51 -16.82
C ALA A 377 2.35 2.98 -16.37
N GLN A 378 1.45 3.47 -15.52
CA GLN A 378 1.57 4.80 -14.89
C GLN A 378 2.84 4.90 -14.05
N ALA A 379 3.11 3.88 -13.23
CA ALA A 379 4.31 3.82 -12.40
C ALA A 379 5.59 3.84 -13.24
N ALA A 380 5.67 3.04 -14.30
CA ALA A 380 6.80 3.06 -15.23
C ALA A 380 7.01 4.44 -15.85
N ALA A 381 5.93 5.10 -16.30
CA ALA A 381 6.00 6.46 -16.85
C ALA A 381 6.45 7.50 -15.80
N ALA A 382 5.95 7.39 -14.56
CA ALA A 382 6.37 8.26 -13.45
C ALA A 382 7.84 8.07 -13.11
N ILE A 383 8.33 6.83 -13.01
CA ILE A 383 9.73 6.51 -12.71
C ILE A 383 10.66 7.16 -13.73
N ARG A 384 10.35 7.03 -15.03
CA ARG A 384 11.13 7.62 -16.13
C ARG A 384 11.14 9.15 -16.14
N THR A 385 10.08 9.77 -15.65
CA THR A 385 9.93 11.25 -15.67
C THR A 385 10.41 11.91 -14.38
N GLN A 386 10.37 11.21 -13.25
CA GLN A 386 10.61 11.78 -11.93
C GLN A 386 11.91 11.28 -11.28
N SER A 387 12.56 10.26 -11.84
CA SER A 387 13.76 9.65 -11.24
C SER A 387 14.85 9.34 -12.28
N LYS A 388 16.02 8.93 -11.78
CA LYS A 388 17.12 8.39 -12.61
C LYS A 388 17.11 6.86 -12.69
N LYS A 389 16.13 6.20 -12.06
CA LYS A 389 15.97 4.75 -12.12
C LYS A 389 15.55 4.36 -13.54
N LEU A 390 15.95 3.16 -13.94
CA LEU A 390 15.68 2.59 -15.24
C LEU A 390 14.18 2.35 -15.40
N ASP A 391 13.64 1.41 -14.64
CA ASP A 391 12.28 0.89 -14.81
C ASP A 391 11.73 0.33 -13.47
N LEU A 392 10.51 -0.22 -13.51
CA LEU A 392 9.87 -0.91 -12.40
C LEU A 392 10.22 -2.42 -12.41
N LEU A 393 10.65 -2.98 -11.28
CA LEU A 393 10.83 -4.40 -11.05
C LEU A 393 9.83 -4.90 -10.00
N ILE A 394 8.92 -5.77 -10.43
CA ILE A 394 7.95 -6.45 -9.56
C ILE A 394 8.48 -7.84 -9.27
N ILE A 395 8.65 -8.16 -8.00
CA ILE A 395 9.08 -9.48 -7.55
C ILE A 395 7.95 -10.16 -6.80
N VAL A 396 7.54 -11.35 -7.26
CA VAL A 396 6.54 -12.19 -6.61
C VAL A 396 7.24 -13.42 -6.03
N ASP A 397 7.53 -13.40 -4.73
CA ASP A 397 8.18 -14.52 -4.04
C ASP A 397 7.16 -15.61 -3.70
N ALA A 398 7.58 -16.87 -3.77
CA ALA A 398 6.78 -18.06 -3.51
C ALA A 398 5.48 -18.13 -4.34
N ALA A 399 5.52 -17.75 -5.62
CA ALA A 399 4.34 -17.73 -6.50
C ALA A 399 3.65 -19.10 -6.62
N ASP A 400 4.39 -20.18 -6.40
CA ASP A 400 3.86 -21.54 -6.36
C ASP A 400 3.02 -21.84 -5.11
N ASN A 401 3.23 -21.14 -3.99
CA ASN A 401 2.33 -21.21 -2.83
C ASN A 401 0.96 -20.63 -3.14
N ALA A 402 0.92 -19.46 -3.78
CA ALA A 402 -0.32 -18.87 -4.25
C ALA A 402 -1.04 -19.78 -5.27
N GLN A 403 -0.29 -20.43 -6.17
CA GLN A 403 -0.88 -21.38 -7.11
C GLN A 403 -1.42 -22.64 -6.43
N LEU A 404 -0.72 -23.15 -5.41
CA LEU A 404 -1.16 -24.32 -4.64
C LEU A 404 -2.48 -24.04 -3.92
N GLU A 405 -2.61 -22.88 -3.29
CA GLU A 405 -3.83 -22.50 -2.60
C GLU A 405 -4.99 -22.29 -3.57
N ALA A 406 -4.75 -21.60 -4.68
CA ALA A 406 -5.76 -21.43 -5.72
C ALA A 406 -6.24 -22.78 -6.28
N ASP A 407 -5.33 -23.74 -6.52
CA ASP A 407 -5.69 -25.09 -6.96
C ASP A 407 -6.58 -25.80 -5.92
N TYR A 408 -6.25 -25.68 -4.62
CA TYR A 408 -7.01 -26.27 -3.52
C TYR A 408 -8.42 -25.69 -3.42
N ARG A 409 -8.57 -24.38 -3.60
CA ARG A 409 -9.86 -23.67 -3.54
C ARG A 409 -10.66 -23.66 -4.84
N HIS A 410 -10.10 -24.24 -5.91
CA HIS A 410 -10.65 -24.11 -7.27
C HIS A 410 -10.78 -22.66 -7.76
N GLU A 411 -9.86 -21.81 -7.34
CA GLU A 411 -9.77 -20.41 -7.70
C GLU A 411 -8.60 -20.17 -8.68
N THR A 412 -8.31 -18.92 -9.00
CA THR A 412 -7.21 -18.57 -9.91
C THR A 412 -6.20 -17.66 -9.24
N ALA A 413 -4.93 -18.09 -9.23
CA ALA A 413 -3.85 -17.33 -8.62
C ALA A 413 -3.44 -16.11 -9.46
N PHE A 414 -3.36 -14.95 -8.82
CA PHE A 414 -2.93 -13.70 -9.44
C PHE A 414 -1.52 -13.75 -10.05
N PRO A 415 -0.51 -14.48 -9.49
CA PRO A 415 0.82 -14.49 -10.10
C PRO A 415 0.79 -15.09 -11.51
N LYS A 416 0.01 -16.16 -11.70
CA LYS A 416 -0.20 -16.79 -13.00
C LYS A 416 -0.97 -15.89 -13.97
N LEU A 417 -2.01 -15.21 -13.48
CA LEU A 417 -2.79 -14.26 -14.30
C LEU A 417 -1.96 -13.05 -14.73
N LEU A 418 -1.17 -12.48 -13.81
CA LEU A 418 -0.29 -11.34 -14.09
C LEU A 418 0.81 -11.75 -15.07
N LEU A 419 1.44 -12.90 -14.85
CA LEU A 419 2.44 -13.45 -15.75
C LEU A 419 1.88 -13.65 -17.17
N SER A 420 0.74 -14.33 -17.30
CA SER A 420 0.09 -14.55 -18.60
C SER A 420 -0.26 -13.24 -19.29
N ALA A 421 -0.71 -12.23 -18.54
CA ALA A 421 -1.06 -10.95 -19.14
C ALA A 421 0.18 -10.20 -19.63
N ILE A 422 1.27 -10.19 -18.85
CA ILE A 422 2.53 -9.51 -19.23
C ILE A 422 3.21 -10.22 -20.41
N ASP A 423 3.14 -11.55 -20.48
CA ASP A 423 3.63 -12.32 -21.64
C ASP A 423 2.84 -12.00 -22.92
N GLU A 424 1.51 -11.92 -22.84
CA GLU A 424 0.64 -11.63 -23.99
C GLU A 424 0.80 -10.18 -24.50
N ASP A 425 0.88 -9.22 -23.57
CA ASP A 425 0.99 -7.79 -23.85
C ASP A 425 2.01 -7.19 -22.87
N PRO A 426 3.30 -7.11 -23.25
CA PRO A 426 4.33 -6.54 -22.38
C PRO A 426 4.08 -5.05 -22.08
N ILE A 427 4.41 -4.62 -20.86
CA ILE A 427 4.33 -3.21 -20.47
C ILE A 427 5.74 -2.63 -20.51
N ASP A 428 5.95 -1.62 -21.36
CA ASP A 428 7.24 -0.94 -21.44
C ASP A 428 7.65 -0.35 -20.09
N GLY A 429 8.83 -0.73 -19.62
CA GLY A 429 9.39 -0.33 -18.33
C GLY A 429 8.84 -1.05 -17.11
N VAL A 430 8.24 -2.24 -17.28
CA VAL A 430 7.84 -3.12 -16.19
C VAL A 430 8.44 -4.50 -16.38
N MET A 431 9.31 -4.88 -15.44
CA MET A 431 9.91 -6.20 -15.36
C MET A 431 9.23 -7.04 -14.29
N LEU A 432 8.93 -8.30 -14.61
CA LEU A 432 8.33 -9.26 -13.67
C LEU A 432 9.32 -10.38 -13.36
N LEU A 433 9.59 -10.59 -12.08
CA LEU A 433 10.34 -11.73 -11.57
C LEU A 433 9.45 -12.53 -10.62
N LEU A 434 9.38 -13.84 -10.79
CA LEU A 434 8.68 -14.74 -9.87
C LEU A 434 9.63 -15.79 -9.31
N THR A 435 9.36 -16.26 -8.11
CA THR A 435 10.02 -17.47 -7.58
C THR A 435 9.06 -18.63 -7.43
N ALA A 436 9.58 -19.83 -7.64
CA ALA A 436 8.84 -21.08 -7.44
C ALA A 436 9.76 -22.22 -6.99
N ARG A 437 9.17 -23.32 -6.52
CA ARG A 437 9.90 -24.58 -6.42
C ARG A 437 10.04 -25.25 -7.77
N THR A 438 11.19 -25.91 -7.99
CA THR A 438 11.50 -26.61 -9.25
C THR A 438 10.40 -27.60 -9.67
N HIS A 439 9.76 -28.31 -8.73
CA HIS A 439 8.70 -29.28 -9.04
C HIS A 439 7.28 -28.68 -9.17
N ARG A 440 7.09 -27.38 -8.84
CA ARG A 440 5.78 -26.69 -8.94
C ARG A 440 5.75 -25.59 -10.00
N LYS A 441 6.91 -25.22 -10.57
CA LYS A 441 7.06 -24.08 -11.48
C LYS A 441 6.12 -24.11 -12.69
N ASP A 442 5.91 -25.28 -13.29
CA ASP A 442 5.13 -25.39 -14.52
C ASP A 442 3.66 -25.01 -14.31
N LYS A 443 3.13 -25.21 -13.09
CA LYS A 443 1.77 -24.78 -12.74
C LYS A 443 1.62 -23.26 -12.72
N VAL A 444 2.69 -22.55 -12.29
CA VAL A 444 2.77 -21.09 -12.25
C VAL A 444 2.98 -20.52 -13.66
N ILE A 445 3.95 -21.06 -14.41
CA ILE A 445 4.26 -20.64 -15.78
C ILE A 445 3.04 -20.82 -16.70
N GLY A 446 2.38 -21.98 -16.61
CA GLY A 446 1.27 -22.32 -17.49
C GLY A 446 1.69 -22.37 -18.95
N ARG A 447 1.31 -21.34 -19.73
CA ARG A 447 1.63 -21.23 -21.16
C ARG A 447 2.53 -20.02 -21.48
N ALA A 448 2.92 -19.26 -20.47
CA ALA A 448 3.71 -18.05 -20.66
C ALA A 448 5.16 -18.38 -21.07
N THR A 449 5.79 -17.48 -21.82
CA THR A 449 7.21 -17.57 -22.14
C THR A 449 8.01 -16.85 -21.07
N VAL A 450 8.94 -17.55 -20.42
CA VAL A 450 9.77 -17.00 -19.34
C VAL A 450 11.23 -17.35 -19.54
N ASN A 451 12.12 -16.52 -19.00
CA ASN A 451 13.50 -16.91 -18.80
C ASN A 451 13.62 -17.64 -17.46
N GLU A 452 14.02 -18.91 -17.50
CA GLU A 452 14.17 -19.71 -16.30
C GLU A 452 15.60 -19.68 -15.77
N ILE A 453 15.75 -19.47 -14.47
CA ILE A 453 17.02 -19.59 -13.76
C ILE A 453 16.84 -20.56 -12.61
N GLU A 454 17.57 -21.68 -12.68
CA GLU A 454 17.72 -22.57 -11.54
C GLU A 454 18.76 -21.99 -10.57
N LEU A 455 18.33 -21.75 -9.33
CA LEU A 455 19.24 -21.40 -8.25
C LEU A 455 19.74 -22.68 -7.58
N GLY A 456 21.03 -22.96 -7.73
CA GLY A 456 21.68 -24.09 -7.10
C GLY A 456 21.93 -23.88 -5.60
N PRO A 457 22.39 -24.92 -4.87
CA PRO A 457 22.96 -24.73 -3.53
C PRO A 457 24.15 -23.76 -3.57
N PHE A 458 24.68 -23.38 -2.41
CA PHE A 458 25.88 -22.54 -2.37
C PHE A 458 27.03 -23.17 -3.15
N THR A 459 27.84 -22.32 -3.78
CA THR A 459 29.15 -22.70 -4.27
C THR A 459 30.08 -23.08 -3.10
N ASP A 460 31.20 -23.73 -3.38
CA ASP A 460 32.18 -24.07 -2.33
C ASP A 460 32.69 -22.81 -1.60
N SER A 461 32.94 -21.72 -2.34
CA SER A 461 33.35 -20.43 -1.76
C SER A 461 32.26 -19.81 -0.88
N GLU A 462 31.03 -19.72 -1.36
CA GLU A 462 29.89 -19.16 -0.61
C GLU A 462 29.62 -19.97 0.66
N ALA A 463 29.68 -21.30 0.58
CA ALA A 463 29.46 -22.16 1.73
C ALA A 463 30.58 -22.05 2.77
N ARG A 464 31.83 -21.85 2.34
CA ARG A 464 32.95 -21.54 3.26
C ARG A 464 32.80 -20.18 3.91
N GLU A 465 32.38 -19.18 3.15
CA GLU A 465 32.08 -17.84 3.66
C GLU A 465 30.96 -17.89 4.70
N PHE A 466 29.88 -18.61 4.41
CA PHE A 466 28.78 -18.86 5.35
C PHE A 466 29.29 -19.41 6.70
N LEU A 467 30.25 -20.35 6.66
CA LEU A 467 30.82 -21.00 7.84
C LEU A 467 31.88 -20.16 8.55
N LYS A 468 32.55 -19.23 7.85
CA LYS A 468 33.70 -18.49 8.37
C LYS A 468 33.39 -17.75 9.67
N ASP A 469 32.28 -17.02 9.70
CA ASP A 469 31.91 -16.23 10.88
C ASP A 469 31.12 -17.07 11.90
N ARG A 470 30.49 -18.15 11.45
CA ARG A 470 29.66 -19.04 12.28
C ARG A 470 30.46 -20.11 13.02
N LYS A 471 31.60 -20.53 12.47
CA LYS A 471 32.53 -21.52 13.00
C LYS A 471 33.98 -21.11 12.71
N PRO A 472 34.48 -20.00 13.29
CA PRO A 472 35.80 -19.45 13.00
C PRO A 472 36.97 -20.39 13.37
N SER A 473 36.73 -21.32 14.29
CA SER A 473 37.73 -22.29 14.75
C SER A 473 37.67 -23.65 14.03
N ALA A 474 36.79 -23.81 13.03
CA ALA A 474 36.63 -25.09 12.34
C ALA A 474 37.86 -25.47 11.51
N SER A 475 38.27 -26.74 11.61
CA SER A 475 39.37 -27.26 10.80
C SER A 475 38.97 -27.47 9.33
N GLY A 476 39.94 -27.54 8.42
CA GLY A 476 39.65 -27.77 6.99
C GLY A 476 38.92 -29.10 6.71
N MET A 477 39.15 -30.12 7.54
CA MET A 477 38.48 -31.42 7.46
C MET A 477 37.02 -31.34 7.95
N GLU A 478 36.76 -30.58 9.01
CA GLU A 478 35.39 -30.33 9.50
C GLU A 478 34.57 -29.55 8.47
N ILE A 479 35.17 -28.50 7.87
CA ILE A 479 34.53 -27.76 6.80
C ILE A 479 34.20 -28.69 5.63
N ALA A 480 35.15 -29.51 5.17
CA ALA A 480 34.89 -30.47 4.08
C ALA A 480 33.75 -31.45 4.42
N THR A 481 33.69 -31.91 5.67
CA THR A 481 32.61 -32.78 6.16
C THR A 481 31.26 -32.06 6.14
N ALA A 482 31.22 -30.81 6.60
CA ALA A 482 30.00 -30.00 6.58
C ALA A 482 29.51 -29.71 5.15
N LEU A 483 30.42 -29.43 4.22
CA LEU A 483 30.08 -29.21 2.81
C LEU A 483 29.52 -30.47 2.15
N ALA A 484 30.15 -31.63 2.38
CA ALA A 484 29.71 -32.91 1.84
C ALA A 484 28.34 -33.33 2.42
N ARG A 485 28.18 -33.23 3.75
CA ARG A 485 26.93 -33.60 4.43
C ARG A 485 25.79 -32.65 4.07
N SER A 486 26.05 -31.35 3.89
CA SER A 486 24.99 -30.40 3.55
C SER A 486 24.57 -30.40 2.09
N GLY A 487 25.37 -30.98 1.20
CA GLY A 487 25.24 -30.72 -0.23
C GLY A 487 25.36 -29.23 -0.59
N ARG A 488 25.89 -28.41 0.34
CA ARG A 488 25.92 -26.93 0.30
C ARG A 488 24.54 -26.26 0.32
N ASN A 489 23.51 -26.97 0.77
CA ASN A 489 22.20 -26.36 1.01
C ASN A 489 22.29 -25.42 2.23
N ALA A 490 21.87 -24.17 2.06
CA ALA A 490 22.01 -23.13 3.09
C ALA A 490 21.32 -23.51 4.40
N ARG A 491 20.13 -24.13 4.33
CA ARG A 491 19.40 -24.56 5.53
C ARG A 491 20.06 -25.75 6.24
N VAL A 492 20.62 -26.68 5.47
CA VAL A 492 21.37 -27.80 6.06
C VAL A 492 22.66 -27.29 6.71
N LEU A 493 23.35 -26.33 6.09
CA LEU A 493 24.52 -25.69 6.70
C LEU A 493 24.19 -24.99 8.02
N ASP A 494 23.09 -24.23 8.09
CA ASP A 494 22.64 -23.61 9.34
C ASP A 494 22.37 -24.65 10.44
N TYR A 495 21.71 -25.76 10.09
CA TYR A 495 21.51 -26.88 11.01
C TYR A 495 22.84 -27.50 11.48
N LEU A 496 23.80 -27.70 10.58
CA LEU A 496 25.11 -28.25 10.94
C LEU A 496 25.89 -27.31 11.85
N VAL A 497 25.79 -25.99 11.66
CA VAL A 497 26.40 -25.00 12.56
C VAL A 497 25.87 -25.17 13.99
N GLN A 498 24.56 -25.39 14.14
CA GLN A 498 23.92 -25.60 15.44
C GLN A 498 24.21 -26.98 16.06
N THR A 499 24.55 -27.97 15.24
CA THR A 499 24.77 -29.37 15.65
C THR A 499 26.18 -29.87 15.37
N TRP A 500 27.16 -28.95 15.33
CA TRP A 500 28.51 -29.20 14.84
C TRP A 500 29.19 -30.37 15.56
N ASP A 501 29.06 -30.43 16.88
CA ASP A 501 29.72 -31.44 17.70
C ASP A 501 29.20 -32.86 17.45
N THR A 502 27.95 -32.99 17.01
CA THR A 502 27.30 -34.28 16.75
C THR A 502 27.40 -34.68 15.29
N ASN A 503 27.19 -33.72 14.39
CA ASN A 503 27.02 -33.99 12.96
C ASN A 503 28.26 -33.69 12.12
N VAL A 504 29.29 -33.05 12.68
CA VAL A 504 30.49 -32.63 11.96
C VAL A 504 31.78 -33.08 12.68
N LEU A 505 31.87 -32.98 14.01
CA LEU A 505 33.03 -33.48 14.75
C LEU A 505 33.09 -35.02 14.77
N GLY A 506 34.31 -35.56 14.69
CA GLY A 506 34.59 -37.01 14.77
C GLY A 506 34.52 -37.75 13.43
N LYS A 507 34.61 -39.09 13.46
CA LYS A 507 34.42 -39.96 12.27
C LYS A 507 32.93 -40.14 12.00
N THR A 508 32.27 -39.06 11.58
CA THR A 508 30.89 -39.08 11.11
C THR A 508 30.82 -39.54 9.65
N SER A 509 29.70 -40.17 9.26
CA SER A 509 29.48 -40.62 7.88
C SER A 509 29.49 -39.44 6.90
N ALA A 510 29.93 -39.65 5.65
CA ALA A 510 29.81 -38.67 4.58
C ALA A 510 28.40 -38.60 3.96
N THR A 511 27.42 -39.35 4.50
CA THR A 511 26.04 -39.36 3.99
C THR A 511 25.43 -37.95 4.04
N PRO A 512 24.88 -37.44 2.91
CA PRO A 512 24.16 -36.17 2.88
C PRO A 512 22.98 -36.16 3.85
N ILE A 513 22.76 -35.02 4.50
CA ILE A 513 21.57 -34.70 5.28
C ILE A 513 20.66 -33.84 4.41
N THR A 514 19.40 -34.21 4.35
CA THR A 514 18.37 -33.46 3.62
C THR A 514 17.62 -32.50 4.54
N VAL A 515 17.01 -31.46 3.95
CA VAL A 515 16.12 -30.56 4.69
C VAL A 515 14.95 -31.33 5.34
N ARG A 516 14.40 -32.33 4.63
CA ARG A 516 13.32 -33.18 5.15
C ARG A 516 13.75 -33.96 6.39
N GLU A 517 14.96 -34.54 6.38
CA GLU A 517 15.49 -35.27 7.55
C GLU A 517 15.73 -34.35 8.74
N ILE A 518 16.21 -33.12 8.53
CA ILE A 518 16.37 -32.14 9.62
C ILE A 518 15.02 -31.84 10.27
N ILE A 519 14.00 -31.58 9.45
CA ILE A 519 12.67 -31.27 9.95
C ILE A 519 12.11 -32.50 10.68
N ALA A 520 12.26 -33.70 10.11
CA ALA A 520 11.83 -34.95 10.74
C ALA A 520 12.49 -35.20 12.10
N GLN A 521 13.81 -34.98 12.20
CA GLN A 521 14.54 -35.11 13.45
C GLN A 521 14.09 -34.09 14.48
N ARG A 522 13.84 -32.84 14.07
CA ARG A 522 13.30 -31.80 14.97
C ARG A 522 11.91 -32.17 15.45
N CYS A 523 10.99 -32.57 14.57
CA CYS A 523 9.67 -33.06 14.96
C CYS A 523 9.77 -34.24 15.94
N THR A 524 10.63 -35.22 15.65
CA THR A 524 10.81 -36.40 16.52
C THR A 524 11.36 -36.00 17.89
N LYS A 525 12.32 -35.07 17.93
CA LYS A 525 12.85 -34.53 19.18
C LYS A 525 11.75 -33.82 19.97
N ILE A 526 10.96 -32.96 19.33
CA ILE A 526 9.87 -32.24 19.98
C ILE A 526 8.82 -33.21 20.53
N VAL A 527 8.43 -34.22 19.76
CA VAL A 527 7.54 -35.30 20.25
C VAL A 527 8.12 -35.95 21.51
N SER A 528 9.42 -36.26 21.50
CA SER A 528 10.11 -36.83 22.67
C SER A 528 10.15 -35.87 23.86
N ASP A 529 10.44 -34.59 23.63
CA ASP A 529 10.53 -33.56 24.67
C ASP A 529 9.16 -33.32 25.32
N LEU A 530 8.08 -33.29 24.52
CA LEU A 530 6.69 -33.23 25.02
C LEU A 530 6.33 -34.49 25.84
N HIS A 531 6.71 -35.69 25.37
CA HIS A 531 6.51 -36.92 26.16
C HIS A 531 7.27 -36.88 27.50
N VAL A 532 8.51 -36.38 27.52
CA VAL A 532 9.30 -36.21 28.75
C VAL A 532 8.66 -35.18 29.68
N ALA A 533 8.04 -34.13 29.14
CA ALA A 533 7.23 -33.17 29.88
C ALA A 533 5.91 -33.76 30.42
N GLY A 534 5.62 -35.04 30.12
CA GLY A 534 4.47 -35.79 30.64
C GLY A 534 3.25 -35.77 29.73
N TRP A 535 3.39 -35.37 28.46
CA TRP A 535 2.27 -35.26 27.53
C TRP A 535 1.88 -36.63 26.96
N PRO A 536 0.58 -36.97 26.91
CA PRO A 536 0.11 -38.18 26.26
C PRO A 536 0.35 -38.20 24.75
N ASP A 537 0.68 -39.37 24.19
CA ASP A 537 0.86 -39.56 22.73
C ASP A 537 -0.35 -39.08 21.90
N SER A 538 -1.57 -39.22 22.44
CA SER A 538 -2.79 -38.75 21.79
C SER A 538 -2.83 -37.22 21.70
N GLU A 539 -2.42 -36.52 22.75
CA GLU A 539 -2.37 -35.05 22.80
C GLU A 539 -1.29 -34.52 21.85
N VAL A 540 -0.11 -35.16 21.83
CA VAL A 540 0.96 -34.79 20.89
C VAL A 540 0.50 -35.02 19.43
N THR A 541 -0.21 -36.12 19.17
CA THR A 541 -0.77 -36.38 17.83
C THR A 541 -1.79 -35.33 17.43
N GLU A 542 -2.75 -35.02 18.31
CA GLU A 542 -3.75 -33.97 18.06
C GLU A 542 -3.10 -32.60 17.82
N PHE A 543 -2.01 -32.28 18.52
CA PHE A 543 -1.27 -31.03 18.33
C PHE A 543 -0.73 -30.88 16.91
N PHE A 544 0.00 -31.87 16.42
CA PHE A 544 0.57 -31.82 15.08
C PHE A 544 -0.51 -31.89 14.00
N VAL A 545 -1.62 -32.59 14.25
CA VAL A 545 -2.79 -32.59 13.36
C VAL A 545 -3.41 -31.18 13.30
N ALA A 546 -3.61 -30.54 14.44
CA ALA A 546 -4.13 -29.17 14.51
C ALA A 546 -3.21 -28.21 13.76
N LEU A 547 -1.90 -28.21 14.02
CA LEU A 547 -0.94 -27.36 13.30
C LEU A 547 -0.90 -27.63 11.80
N SER A 548 -1.17 -28.86 11.37
CA SER A 548 -1.17 -29.21 9.94
C SER A 548 -2.39 -28.67 9.20
N LEU A 549 -3.57 -28.65 9.83
CA LEU A 549 -4.84 -28.38 9.18
C LEU A 549 -5.38 -26.97 9.46
N LEU A 550 -5.12 -26.43 10.66
CA LEU A 550 -5.53 -25.08 11.02
C LEU A 550 -4.81 -24.03 10.16
N PRO A 551 -5.53 -23.02 9.62
CA PRO A 551 -4.93 -21.98 8.79
C PRO A 551 -4.11 -20.99 9.63
N PRO A 552 -2.83 -20.73 9.30
CA PRO A 552 -2.03 -19.70 9.96
C PRO A 552 -2.48 -18.26 9.61
N PRO A 553 -2.21 -17.25 10.46
CA PRO A 553 -1.73 -17.38 11.83
C PRO A 553 -2.79 -18.04 12.71
N ILE A 554 -2.38 -18.96 13.57
CA ILE A 554 -3.28 -19.70 14.46
C ILE A 554 -3.34 -18.97 15.81
N PRO A 555 -4.43 -18.28 16.18
CA PRO A 555 -4.54 -17.66 17.49
C PRO A 555 -4.40 -18.71 18.59
N LEU A 556 -3.63 -18.43 19.64
CA LEU A 556 -3.32 -19.45 20.66
C LEU A 556 -4.55 -19.85 21.47
N GLU A 557 -5.51 -18.95 21.64
CA GLU A 557 -6.80 -19.26 22.27
C GLU A 557 -7.64 -20.22 21.39
N GLU A 558 -7.60 -20.05 20.08
CA GLU A 558 -8.30 -20.93 19.13
C GLU A 558 -7.63 -22.29 19.01
N LEU A 559 -6.30 -22.33 19.05
CA LEU A 559 -5.55 -23.58 19.13
C LEU A 559 -5.88 -24.33 20.44
N ALA A 560 -6.01 -23.63 21.56
CA ALA A 560 -6.42 -24.21 22.84
C ALA A 560 -7.83 -24.79 22.76
N ASN A 561 -8.76 -24.08 22.12
CA ASN A 561 -10.11 -24.55 21.87
C ASN A 561 -10.14 -25.81 20.98
N ALA A 562 -9.43 -25.77 19.86
CA ALA A 562 -9.31 -26.88 18.91
C ALA A 562 -8.71 -28.16 19.53
N LEU A 563 -7.87 -28.00 20.56
CA LEU A 563 -7.21 -29.08 21.30
C LEU A 563 -7.90 -29.44 22.62
N GLY A 564 -8.86 -28.64 23.07
CA GLY A 564 -9.47 -28.80 24.39
C GLY A 564 -8.48 -28.58 25.55
N TRP A 565 -7.46 -27.74 25.35
CA TRP A 565 -6.40 -27.47 26.33
C TRP A 565 -6.57 -26.11 26.99
N SER A 566 -5.82 -25.89 28.08
CA SER A 566 -5.69 -24.53 28.64
C SER A 566 -4.78 -23.66 27.76
N ALA A 567 -5.05 -22.35 27.74
CA ALA A 567 -4.19 -21.39 27.03
C ALA A 567 -2.74 -21.45 27.51
N ALA A 568 -2.49 -21.74 28.80
CA ALA A 568 -1.14 -21.90 29.34
C ALA A 568 -0.42 -23.11 28.71
N GLN A 569 -1.09 -24.27 28.59
CA GLN A 569 -0.52 -25.46 27.95
C GLN A 569 -0.17 -25.22 26.48
N VAL A 570 -1.07 -24.58 25.72
CA VAL A 570 -0.80 -24.23 24.33
C VAL A 570 0.35 -23.25 24.20
N ASN A 571 0.41 -22.21 25.04
CA ASN A 571 1.53 -21.26 25.04
C ASN A 571 2.86 -21.98 25.26
N THR A 572 2.92 -22.92 26.21
CA THR A 572 4.11 -23.74 26.46
C THR A 572 4.47 -24.59 25.24
N ALA A 573 3.54 -25.39 24.72
CA ALA A 573 3.82 -26.28 23.58
C ALA A 573 4.19 -25.53 22.29
N ALA A 574 3.54 -24.40 22.02
CA ALA A 574 3.85 -23.56 20.88
C ALA A 574 5.23 -22.88 21.03
N SER A 575 5.61 -22.50 22.26
CA SER A 575 6.95 -21.98 22.57
C SER A 575 8.03 -23.05 22.49
N ASP A 576 7.74 -24.28 22.91
CA ASP A 576 8.66 -25.42 22.81
C ASP A 576 8.92 -25.85 21.36
N LEU A 577 7.98 -25.53 20.45
CA LEU A 577 8.15 -25.68 19.01
C LEU A 577 9.04 -24.60 18.38
N ALA A 578 9.53 -23.60 19.13
CA ALA A 578 10.49 -22.66 18.61
C ALA A 578 11.81 -23.37 18.25
N PRO A 579 12.40 -23.10 17.08
CA PRO A 579 12.05 -22.04 16.14
C PRO A 579 11.29 -22.54 14.90
N MET A 580 10.60 -23.68 14.94
CA MET A 580 9.77 -24.18 13.82
C MET A 580 8.47 -23.38 13.71
N LEU A 581 7.89 -23.05 14.85
CA LEU A 581 6.84 -22.05 14.97
C LEU A 581 7.42 -20.74 15.49
N GLU A 582 6.87 -19.64 15.00
CA GLU A 582 7.10 -18.29 15.51
C GLU A 582 5.78 -17.75 16.06
N ILE A 583 5.83 -17.18 17.26
CA ILE A 583 4.67 -16.60 17.93
C ILE A 583 4.64 -15.10 17.66
N THR A 584 3.60 -14.65 16.99
CA THR A 584 3.36 -13.23 16.67
C THR A 584 2.23 -12.67 17.54
N SER A 585 1.98 -11.36 17.44
CA SER A 585 0.79 -10.73 18.04
C SER A 585 -0.53 -11.33 17.56
N HIS A 586 -0.56 -11.96 16.39
CA HIS A 586 -1.76 -12.52 15.77
C HIS A 586 -1.88 -14.05 15.94
N GLY A 587 -0.89 -14.70 16.56
CA GLY A 587 -0.88 -16.16 16.76
C GLY A 587 0.38 -16.84 16.25
N ALA A 588 0.36 -18.17 16.24
CA ALA A 588 1.45 -19.02 15.79
C ALA A 588 1.49 -19.11 14.26
N ILE A 589 2.69 -18.96 13.69
CA ILE A 589 2.96 -19.13 12.25
C ILE A 589 4.10 -20.12 12.04
N PHE A 590 4.11 -20.79 10.87
CA PHE A 590 5.27 -21.56 10.46
C PHE A 590 6.40 -20.63 10.05
N ARG A 591 7.60 -20.89 10.59
CA ARG A 591 8.80 -20.11 10.23
C ARG A 591 9.14 -20.25 8.75
N ASP A 592 8.90 -21.41 8.16
CA ASP A 592 9.19 -21.65 6.76
C ASP A 592 8.27 -22.70 6.15
N GLU A 593 8.12 -22.60 4.83
CA GLU A 593 7.23 -23.43 4.05
C GLU A 593 7.66 -24.90 3.91
N PRO A 594 8.97 -25.26 3.86
CA PRO A 594 9.39 -26.66 4.00
C PRO A 594 8.90 -27.31 5.30
N THR A 595 8.95 -26.57 6.41
CA THR A 595 8.46 -27.05 7.71
C THR A 595 6.96 -27.27 7.68
N GLU A 596 6.18 -26.31 7.19
CA GLU A 596 4.74 -26.46 7.01
C GLU A 596 4.40 -27.68 6.15
N THR A 597 5.05 -27.80 4.98
CA THR A 597 4.83 -28.91 4.04
C THR A 597 5.10 -30.26 4.72
N TYR A 598 6.20 -30.39 5.44
CA TYR A 598 6.54 -31.62 6.14
C TYR A 598 5.50 -31.99 7.19
N VAL A 599 5.10 -31.02 8.03
CA VAL A 599 4.10 -31.25 9.09
C VAL A 599 2.78 -31.68 8.46
N ARG A 600 2.36 -31.03 7.37
CA ARG A 600 1.14 -31.37 6.66
C ARG A 600 1.16 -32.77 6.06
N GLU A 601 2.21 -33.12 5.32
CA GLU A 601 2.33 -34.46 4.71
C GLU A 601 2.45 -35.58 5.75
N THR A 602 3.01 -35.30 6.92
CA THR A 602 3.31 -36.33 7.93
C THR A 602 2.16 -36.56 8.90
N TYR A 603 1.41 -35.51 9.26
CA TYR A 603 0.46 -35.55 10.37
C TYR A 603 -1.00 -35.33 9.97
N SER A 604 -1.32 -34.84 8.76
CA SER A 604 -2.72 -34.56 8.40
C SER A 604 -3.61 -35.81 8.34
N ASP A 605 -3.11 -36.96 7.89
CA ASP A 605 -3.89 -38.19 7.74
C ASP A 605 -4.05 -38.97 9.06
N ARG A 606 -4.84 -38.40 9.99
CA ARG A 606 -5.14 -38.98 11.31
C ARG A 606 -6.64 -38.83 11.63
N PRO A 607 -7.51 -39.71 11.10
CA PRO A 607 -8.97 -39.54 11.15
C PRO A 607 -9.56 -39.37 12.56
N MET A 608 -9.02 -40.07 13.56
CA MET A 608 -9.52 -39.95 14.94
C MET A 608 -9.22 -38.57 15.56
N ALA A 609 -8.01 -38.07 15.36
CA ALA A 609 -7.61 -36.75 15.83
C ALA A 609 -8.34 -35.65 15.05
N GLN A 610 -8.49 -35.83 13.72
CA GLN A 610 -9.27 -34.93 12.87
C GLN A 610 -10.71 -34.80 13.37
N SER A 611 -11.40 -35.93 13.60
CA SER A 611 -12.77 -35.93 14.11
C SER A 611 -12.88 -35.25 15.47
N ALA A 612 -11.95 -35.52 16.39
CA ALA A 612 -11.96 -34.89 17.73
C ALA A 612 -11.77 -33.36 17.66
N ILE A 613 -10.87 -32.89 16.80
CA ILE A 613 -10.66 -31.46 16.59
C ILE A 613 -11.89 -30.84 15.90
N ALA A 614 -12.42 -31.48 14.86
CA ALA A 614 -13.60 -31.02 14.13
C ALA A 614 -14.82 -30.89 15.04
N ASP A 615 -15.07 -31.85 15.95
CA ASP A 615 -16.17 -31.78 16.91
C ASP A 615 -16.05 -30.57 17.85
N ARG A 616 -14.83 -30.23 18.27
CA ARG A 616 -14.55 -29.05 19.11
C ARG A 616 -14.74 -27.75 18.32
N LEU A 617 -14.26 -27.68 17.09
CA LEU A 617 -14.47 -26.52 16.20
C LEU A 617 -15.96 -26.34 15.86
N LEU A 618 -16.68 -27.43 15.58
CA LEU A 618 -18.12 -27.40 15.31
C LEU A 618 -18.92 -26.87 16.51
N SER A 619 -18.48 -27.21 17.72
CA SER A 619 -19.09 -26.74 18.96
C SER A 619 -18.85 -25.24 19.21
N SER A 620 -17.76 -24.68 18.69
CA SER A 620 -17.38 -23.27 18.87
C SER A 620 -17.68 -22.37 17.67
N GLN A 621 -18.07 -22.93 16.52
CA GLN A 621 -18.31 -22.18 15.27
C GLN A 621 -19.30 -21.01 15.43
N ALA A 622 -20.26 -21.11 16.35
CA ALA A 622 -21.28 -20.07 16.57
C ALA A 622 -20.73 -18.83 17.28
N THR A 623 -19.57 -18.96 17.95
CA THR A 623 -18.95 -17.91 18.77
C THR A 623 -17.52 -17.57 18.33
N SER A 624 -16.92 -18.35 17.44
CA SER A 624 -15.59 -18.13 16.89
C SER A 624 -15.62 -18.12 15.37
N THR A 625 -15.28 -16.96 14.79
CA THR A 625 -15.10 -16.80 13.34
C THR A 625 -13.98 -17.70 12.83
N TYR A 626 -12.90 -17.84 13.60
CA TYR A 626 -11.77 -18.69 13.24
C TYR A 626 -12.17 -20.17 13.19
N ALA A 627 -12.96 -20.64 14.17
CA ALA A 627 -13.43 -22.02 14.16
C ALA A 627 -14.35 -22.31 12.97
N ALA A 628 -15.21 -21.35 12.59
CA ALA A 628 -16.06 -21.46 11.41
C ALA A 628 -15.24 -21.50 10.09
N GLU A 629 -14.18 -20.70 10.00
CA GLU A 629 -13.24 -20.69 8.86
C GLU A 629 -12.40 -21.98 8.79
N ALA A 630 -11.94 -22.49 9.94
CA ALA A 630 -11.02 -23.62 9.98
C ALA A 630 -11.70 -24.99 9.80
N LEU A 631 -12.96 -25.12 10.18
CA LEU A 631 -13.70 -26.38 10.17
C LEU A 631 -13.70 -27.12 8.81
N PRO A 632 -13.86 -26.46 7.64
CA PRO A 632 -13.82 -27.12 6.33
C PRO A 632 -12.49 -27.80 5.97
N HIS A 633 -11.42 -27.56 6.72
CA HIS A 633 -10.13 -28.25 6.51
C HIS A 633 -10.04 -29.63 7.18
N PHE A 634 -11.06 -30.02 7.95
CA PHE A 634 -11.19 -31.33 8.61
C PHE A 634 -12.34 -32.12 7.99
#